data_AF-A0A960MAU8-F1
#
_entry.id   AF-A0A960MAU8-F1
#
_cell.length_a   1.000
_cell.length_b   1.000
_cell.length_c   1.000
_cell.angle_alpha   90.00
_cell.angle_beta   90.00
_cell.angle_gamma   90.00
#
_symmetry.space_group_name_H-M   'P 1'
#
loop_
_entity.id
_entity.type
_entity.pdbx_description
1 polymer ?
#
loop_
_entity_poly.entity_id
_entity_poly.type
_entity_poly.pdbx_seq_one_letter_code
_entity_poly.pdbx_strand_id
1 'polypeptide(L)'
;MNLNPVPNREGIAQRPHLAAVISFRLTALLTTGLTLGIVPPIRAQEANVGTSATPPVAASAPAPAETASDLPSDEAILKRLPELSTDYIRSLLGVYARLNNGKMTKELTAELVRRDPNGAEIESPESIANEAMEVDNDPPNPYEALENEIDALMTAQKYTEAIAKMEKLRTGEFAGRSFPFEIELGDAYGSISDFNAAKAAYQRAANAAGASAEQKSLAAAGLAEIEKLEAVKVAYDLIQQRKPEDALRQAEGLRQKYPEDLDVQLLYAQALVPNYCYLEALPMLEAIKAKHFVGQPYPAQDALAEALRAMGRLDESRAAYEELSRDTTVPEHVRSEALVAAREVRQMRSPTVQGSAEFLSEGEGDGTFLRAHAGAPIGTSGLHAGVDTWYYDVDLTRERSIRQGSGDFLGAVAFVRQYLDDNLSYLEARAGGGDHGKATLGVTIGREQPYEGVLGYDLSLDINAPAIDSLQLIALNGIENRVSGNLVAPLPGRFEVTTGAWGRTVEADGADLGDGWGAYFQVGRTVWQNVKETAELEVAYRAEYERFDAARLSNREVERLGYAGEPADGRLLGAELLEPRYHPHGLQVTYESRLNQSLFYYVSSGLYFDFSDEEWDYNFTGGLEYSLTDTINLILEGGYYSDGTGANNDDSEVFVGTVGLRTYY
;
A
#
# COMPACT_ATOMS: atom_id res chain seq x y z
N MET A 1 -29.64 44.20 -27.63
CA MET A 1 -28.81 45.35 -27.20
C MET A 1 -27.39 44.85 -27.11
N ASN A 2 -26.54 45.38 -27.97
CA ASN A 2 -25.11 45.07 -28.07
C ASN A 2 -24.36 45.59 -26.84
N LEU A 3 -23.55 44.73 -26.22
CA LEU A 3 -22.32 45.16 -25.56
C LEU A 3 -21.20 44.21 -26.00
N ASN A 4 -20.25 44.78 -26.72
CA ASN A 4 -19.03 44.15 -27.21
C ASN A 4 -18.12 43.70 -26.04
N PRO A 5 -17.32 42.65 -26.24
CA PRO A 5 -16.26 42.26 -25.32
C PRO A 5 -15.02 43.17 -25.47
N VAL A 6 -14.38 43.45 -24.33
CA VAL A 6 -13.08 44.11 -24.22
C VAL A 6 -11.98 43.13 -24.65
N PRO A 7 -10.93 43.56 -25.38
CA PRO A 7 -9.95 42.63 -25.95
C PRO A 7 -8.89 42.20 -24.92
N ASN A 8 -8.37 41.00 -25.18
CA ASN A 8 -7.25 40.32 -24.52
C ASN A 8 -6.11 41.26 -24.10
N ARG A 9 -5.72 41.16 -22.83
CA ARG A 9 -4.35 41.46 -22.39
C ARG A 9 -3.51 40.20 -22.56
N GLU A 10 -2.76 40.15 -23.66
CA GLU A 10 -1.56 39.33 -23.75
C GLU A 10 -0.47 39.93 -22.87
N GLY A 11 0.34 39.06 -22.24
CA GLY A 11 1.59 39.46 -21.58
C GLY A 11 1.62 39.33 -20.05
N ILE A 12 1.39 38.13 -19.52
CA ILE A 12 2.05 37.71 -18.27
C ILE A 12 2.93 36.53 -18.65
N ALA A 13 4.23 36.75 -18.74
CA ALA A 13 5.20 35.67 -18.85
C ALA A 13 5.15 34.88 -17.54
N GLN A 14 4.43 33.75 -17.56
CA GLN A 14 4.49 32.76 -16.48
C GLN A 14 5.93 32.27 -16.38
N ARG A 15 6.60 32.48 -15.24
CA ARG A 15 7.86 31.79 -14.91
C ARG A 15 7.53 30.29 -14.76
N PRO A 16 7.96 29.40 -15.67
CA PRO A 16 7.56 27.99 -15.67
C PRO A 16 8.34 27.13 -14.64
N HIS A 17 9.24 27.74 -13.86
CA HIS A 17 10.11 27.03 -12.92
C HIS A 17 9.52 26.82 -11.52
N LEU A 18 8.48 27.57 -11.12
CA LEU A 18 7.97 27.56 -9.74
C LEU A 18 7.13 26.30 -9.42
N ALA A 19 6.26 25.88 -10.34
CA ALA A 19 5.38 24.72 -10.12
C ALA A 19 6.12 23.38 -10.28
N ALA A 20 7.07 23.28 -11.21
CA ALA A 20 7.76 22.01 -11.51
C ALA A 20 8.80 21.60 -10.45
N VAL A 21 9.34 22.55 -9.68
CA VAL A 21 10.42 22.30 -8.69
C VAL A 21 9.87 22.02 -7.29
N ILE A 22 8.70 22.57 -6.94
CA ILE A 22 8.05 22.39 -5.64
C ILE A 22 7.35 21.02 -5.54
N SER A 23 6.68 20.55 -6.61
CA SER A 23 6.03 19.23 -6.66
C SER A 23 6.99 18.05 -6.42
N PHE A 24 8.26 18.18 -6.82
CA PHE A 24 9.23 17.07 -6.75
C PHE A 24 9.77 16.80 -5.32
N ARG A 25 9.60 17.73 -4.36
CA ARG A 25 10.18 17.60 -3.00
C ARG A 25 9.19 17.41 -1.86
N LEU A 26 7.89 17.63 -2.05
CA LEU A 26 6.90 17.26 -1.02
C LEU A 26 6.99 15.75 -0.70
N THR A 27 7.42 14.94 -1.67
CA THR A 27 7.71 13.50 -1.56
C THR A 27 8.98 13.16 -0.77
N ALA A 28 9.98 14.05 -0.72
CA ALA A 28 11.29 13.77 -0.11
C ALA A 28 11.46 14.32 1.31
N LEU A 29 10.64 15.30 1.74
CA LEU A 29 10.80 15.96 3.05
C LEU A 29 10.03 15.29 4.21
N LEU A 30 9.13 14.36 3.93
CA LEU A 30 8.32 13.67 4.95
C LEU A 30 9.11 12.65 5.80
N THR A 31 10.44 12.54 5.65
CA THR A 31 11.22 11.42 6.22
C THR A 31 12.17 11.72 7.39
N THR A 32 12.31 12.96 7.85
CA THR A 32 13.27 13.25 8.93
C THR A 32 12.64 14.01 10.07
N GLY A 33 12.28 13.29 11.14
CA GLY A 33 12.02 13.89 12.44
C GLY A 33 11.47 12.92 13.49
N LEU A 34 12.35 12.33 14.30
CA LEU A 34 12.18 12.11 15.76
C LEU A 34 13.30 11.21 16.32
N THR A 35 14.30 11.82 16.95
CA THR A 35 15.18 11.15 17.92
C THR A 35 14.64 11.39 19.32
N LEU A 36 14.06 10.36 19.94
CA LEU A 36 13.82 10.32 21.39
C LEU A 36 14.75 9.27 21.99
N GLY A 37 15.60 9.73 22.90
CA GLY A 37 16.56 8.90 23.62
C GLY A 37 15.88 8.07 24.70
N ILE A 38 16.13 6.76 24.68
CA ILE A 38 15.94 5.89 25.83
C ILE A 38 17.21 5.03 25.97
N VAL A 39 17.85 5.18 27.11
CA VAL A 39 19.04 4.43 27.57
C VAL A 39 18.58 3.08 28.13
N PRO A 40 19.22 1.96 27.77
CA PRO A 40 19.27 0.79 28.65
C PRO A 40 20.68 0.58 29.23
N PRO A 41 20.79 -0.01 30.43
CA PRO A 41 22.04 -0.12 31.16
C PRO A 41 22.95 -1.24 30.64
N ILE A 42 24.25 -0.98 30.84
CA ILE A 42 25.41 -1.83 30.57
C ILE A 42 25.55 -2.98 31.58
N ARG A 43 25.86 -4.20 31.09
CA ARG A 43 26.93 -5.10 31.58
C ARG A 43 26.99 -6.35 30.69
N ALA A 44 27.98 -6.48 29.79
CA ALA A 44 29.38 -6.89 30.00
C ALA A 44 29.58 -8.41 29.88
N GLN A 45 30.14 -8.84 28.75
CA GLN A 45 31.20 -9.85 28.74
C GLN A 45 32.12 -9.67 27.54
N GLU A 46 33.41 -9.57 27.85
CA GLU A 46 34.55 -9.42 26.95
C GLU A 46 34.88 -10.76 26.28
N ALA A 47 35.28 -10.74 25.00
CA ALA A 47 36.55 -11.33 24.53
C ALA A 47 36.75 -11.21 22.99
N ASN A 48 37.74 -10.39 22.65
CA ASN A 48 38.81 -10.57 21.66
C ASN A 48 38.58 -10.83 20.16
N VAL A 49 39.01 -9.81 19.40
CA VAL A 49 40.04 -9.81 18.33
C VAL A 49 39.78 -10.61 17.05
N GLY A 50 39.49 -9.86 15.99
CA GLY A 50 39.67 -10.27 14.60
C GLY A 50 39.77 -9.03 13.69
N THR A 51 40.94 -8.41 13.64
CA THR A 51 41.28 -7.33 12.70
C THR A 51 41.15 -7.82 11.25
N SER A 52 40.22 -7.25 10.48
CA SER A 52 40.22 -7.38 9.02
C SER A 52 40.35 -6.00 8.37
N ALA A 53 41.24 -5.95 7.39
CA ALA A 53 41.77 -4.76 6.77
C ALA A 53 40.76 -4.07 5.86
N THR A 54 40.63 -2.76 6.02
CA THR A 54 40.01 -1.85 5.06
C THR A 54 40.88 -1.75 3.78
N PRO A 55 40.29 -1.80 2.58
CA PRO A 55 41.01 -1.49 1.34
C PRO A 55 41.30 0.02 1.26
N PRO A 56 42.39 0.45 0.58
CA PRO A 56 42.73 1.85 0.48
C PRO A 56 41.74 2.58 -0.44
N VAL A 57 41.09 3.61 0.12
CA VAL A 57 40.35 4.61 -0.64
C VAL A 57 41.36 5.37 -1.50
N ALA A 58 41.22 5.25 -2.82
CA ALA A 58 41.98 6.03 -3.78
C ALA A 58 41.65 7.53 -3.59
N ALA A 59 42.67 8.33 -3.29
CA ALA A 59 42.56 9.77 -3.22
C ALA A 59 42.29 10.32 -4.63
N SER A 60 41.06 10.79 -4.86
CA SER A 60 40.72 11.62 -6.01
C SER A 60 41.51 12.93 -5.93
N ALA A 61 42.30 13.21 -6.97
CA ALA A 61 43.04 14.45 -7.11
C ALA A 61 42.08 15.66 -7.08
N PRO A 62 42.47 16.79 -6.47
CA PRO A 62 41.67 18.01 -6.52
C PRO A 62 41.61 18.51 -7.96
N ALA A 63 40.40 18.81 -8.44
CA ALA A 63 40.21 19.58 -9.65
C ALA A 63 40.92 20.94 -9.51
N PRO A 64 41.63 21.42 -10.55
CA PRO A 64 42.30 22.70 -10.48
C PRO A 64 41.26 23.81 -10.33
N ALA A 65 41.52 24.74 -9.41
CA ALA A 65 40.76 25.97 -9.30
C ALA A 65 40.86 26.73 -10.64
N GLU A 66 39.72 26.91 -11.30
CA GLU A 66 39.61 27.85 -12.42
C GLU A 66 39.86 29.26 -11.88
N THR A 67 41.07 29.76 -12.11
CA THR A 67 41.38 31.17 -11.93
C THR A 67 40.66 31.96 -13.02
N ALA A 68 39.74 32.82 -12.61
CA ALA A 68 39.09 33.81 -13.46
C ALA A 68 40.13 34.82 -14.03
N SER A 69 40.85 34.46 -15.09
CA SER A 69 41.55 35.44 -15.94
C SER A 69 42.02 34.97 -17.32
N ASP A 70 41.47 33.90 -17.90
CA ASP A 70 41.86 33.50 -19.27
C ASP A 70 40.74 33.85 -20.28
N LEU A 71 40.46 35.15 -20.39
CA LEU A 71 39.81 35.62 -21.61
C LEU A 71 40.78 35.37 -22.77
N PRO A 72 40.36 34.68 -23.85
CA PRO A 72 41.23 34.45 -24.99
C PRO A 72 41.69 35.80 -25.54
N SER A 73 42.99 35.93 -25.79
CA SER A 73 43.56 37.15 -26.37
C SER A 73 42.81 37.56 -27.65
N ASP A 74 42.76 38.85 -27.95
CA ASP A 74 42.16 39.38 -29.18
C ASP A 74 42.63 38.61 -30.43
N GLU A 75 43.91 38.24 -30.51
CA GLU A 75 44.46 37.44 -31.61
C GLU A 75 43.92 36.00 -31.68
N ALA A 76 43.62 35.39 -30.55
CA ALA A 76 43.02 34.06 -30.49
C ALA A 76 41.55 34.11 -30.97
N ILE A 77 40.82 35.17 -30.61
CA ILE A 77 39.45 35.40 -31.08
C ILE A 77 39.45 35.67 -32.59
N LEU A 78 40.35 36.52 -33.09
CA LEU A 78 40.47 36.80 -34.52
C LEU A 78 40.80 35.56 -35.35
N LYS A 79 41.64 34.64 -34.83
CA LYS A 79 41.93 33.37 -35.53
C LYS A 79 40.72 32.44 -35.62
N ARG A 80 39.82 32.49 -34.63
CA ARG A 80 38.61 31.66 -34.59
C ARG A 80 37.40 32.31 -35.25
N LEU A 81 37.50 33.57 -35.70
CA LEU A 81 36.40 34.29 -36.33
C LEU A 81 35.63 33.50 -37.39
N PRO A 82 36.26 32.73 -38.30
CA PRO A 82 35.54 31.95 -39.30
C PRO A 82 34.69 30.80 -38.73
N GLU A 83 34.99 30.36 -37.50
CA GLU A 83 34.34 29.21 -36.83
C GLU A 83 33.19 29.64 -35.91
N LEU A 84 33.16 30.90 -35.48
CA LEU A 84 32.14 31.43 -34.57
C LEU A 84 30.79 31.59 -35.29
N SER A 85 29.67 31.46 -34.59
CA SER A 85 28.34 31.74 -35.17
C SER A 85 28.14 33.24 -35.39
N THR A 86 27.28 33.62 -36.34
CA THR A 86 26.97 35.03 -36.63
C THR A 86 26.44 35.76 -35.39
N ASP A 87 25.60 35.11 -34.59
CA ASP A 87 25.07 35.68 -33.34
C ASP A 87 26.16 35.88 -32.30
N TYR A 88 27.10 34.94 -32.17
CA TYR A 88 28.22 35.09 -31.25
C TYR A 88 29.16 36.23 -31.67
N ILE A 89 29.38 36.42 -32.98
CA ILE A 89 30.14 37.55 -33.52
C ILE A 89 29.43 38.88 -33.24
N ARG A 90 28.09 38.94 -33.33
CA ARG A 90 27.29 40.11 -32.92
C ARG A 90 27.45 40.39 -31.42
N SER A 91 27.38 39.38 -30.56
CA SER A 91 27.60 39.55 -29.11
C SER A 91 29.02 40.05 -28.80
N LEU A 92 30.05 39.49 -29.44
CA LEU A 92 31.43 39.95 -29.30
C LEU A 92 31.59 41.39 -29.79
N LEU A 93 30.93 41.76 -30.88
CA LEU A 93 30.96 43.13 -31.40
C LEU A 93 30.43 44.12 -30.36
N GLY A 94 29.32 43.80 -29.70
CA GLY A 94 28.77 44.59 -28.59
C GLY A 94 29.74 44.73 -27.42
N VAL A 95 30.37 43.62 -26.97
CA VAL A 95 31.35 43.63 -25.87
C VAL A 95 32.58 44.49 -26.21
N TYR A 96 33.17 44.31 -27.39
CA TYR A 96 34.38 45.04 -27.78
C TYR A 96 34.13 46.52 -28.09
N ALA A 97 32.93 46.86 -28.57
CA ALA A 97 32.50 48.25 -28.69
C ALA A 97 32.42 48.93 -27.32
N ARG A 98 31.86 48.27 -26.29
CA ARG A 98 31.83 48.80 -24.90
C ARG A 98 33.22 49.02 -24.30
N LEU A 99 34.17 48.15 -24.64
CA LEU A 99 35.57 48.27 -24.20
C LEU A 99 36.37 49.32 -24.98
N ASN A 100 35.74 50.03 -25.93
CA ASN A 100 36.37 51.00 -26.82
C ASN A 100 37.56 50.42 -27.60
N ASN A 101 37.51 49.12 -27.93
CA ASN A 101 38.56 48.42 -28.67
C ASN A 101 38.27 48.51 -30.18
N GLY A 102 38.52 49.69 -30.76
CA GLY A 102 38.20 49.97 -32.16
C GLY A 102 38.85 49.02 -33.18
N LYS A 103 39.94 48.33 -32.81
CA LYS A 103 40.56 47.30 -33.66
C LYS A 103 39.67 46.07 -33.75
N MET A 104 39.24 45.51 -32.62
CA MET A 104 38.36 44.33 -32.62
C MET A 104 36.99 44.62 -33.19
N THR A 105 36.41 45.78 -32.88
CA THR A 105 35.13 46.22 -33.45
C THR A 105 35.18 46.22 -34.97
N LYS A 106 36.26 46.78 -35.57
CA LYS A 106 36.41 46.83 -37.02
C LYS A 106 36.52 45.43 -37.67
N GLU A 107 37.30 44.53 -37.08
CA GLU A 107 37.47 43.17 -37.60
C GLU A 107 36.18 42.34 -37.49
N LEU A 108 35.46 42.45 -36.37
CA LEU A 108 34.18 41.78 -36.14
C LEU A 108 33.09 42.32 -37.10
N THR A 109 33.03 43.63 -37.32
CA THR A 109 32.14 44.23 -38.32
C THR A 109 32.47 43.75 -39.73
N ALA A 110 33.76 43.71 -40.11
CA ALA A 110 34.17 43.23 -41.42
C ALA A 110 33.77 41.77 -41.66
N GLU A 111 33.88 40.93 -40.63
CA GLU A 111 33.48 39.52 -40.69
C GLU A 111 31.94 39.36 -40.80
N LEU A 112 31.15 40.18 -40.10
CA LEU A 112 29.68 40.18 -40.26
C LEU A 112 29.26 40.62 -41.67
N VAL A 113 29.86 41.69 -42.20
CA VAL A 113 29.61 42.17 -43.58
C VAL A 113 29.99 41.09 -44.59
N ARG A 114 31.09 40.36 -44.35
CA ARG A 114 31.53 39.27 -45.22
C ARG A 114 30.54 38.11 -45.26
N ARG A 115 29.93 37.78 -44.11
CA ARG A 115 28.99 36.65 -43.96
C ARG A 115 27.59 36.97 -44.48
N ASP A 116 27.17 38.22 -44.36
CA ASP A 116 25.86 38.68 -44.81
C ASP A 116 25.96 40.00 -45.59
N PRO A 117 26.46 39.98 -46.84
CA PRO A 117 26.66 41.18 -47.64
C PRO A 117 25.37 41.85 -48.11
N ASN A 118 24.23 41.16 -48.00
CA ASN A 118 22.90 41.64 -48.43
C ASN A 118 21.94 41.85 -47.26
N GLY A 119 22.39 41.63 -46.01
CA GLY A 119 21.61 41.89 -44.81
C GLY A 119 21.17 43.34 -44.79
N ALA A 120 19.87 43.55 -45.01
CA ALA A 120 19.25 44.86 -45.00
C ALA A 120 19.47 45.49 -43.63
N GLU A 121 20.13 46.65 -43.62
CA GLU A 121 20.56 47.36 -42.41
C GLU A 121 21.47 46.51 -41.53
N ILE A 122 22.75 46.37 -41.94
CA ILE A 122 23.80 46.29 -40.92
C ILE A 122 23.72 47.63 -40.20
N GLU A 123 22.92 47.65 -39.14
CA GLU A 123 22.97 48.63 -38.08
C GLU A 123 24.42 49.06 -37.93
N SER A 124 24.69 50.37 -38.05
CA SER A 124 26.06 50.86 -37.98
C SER A 124 26.75 50.26 -36.75
N PRO A 125 28.07 50.07 -36.72
CA PRO A 125 28.75 49.61 -35.51
C PRO A 125 28.36 50.43 -34.27
N GLU A 126 27.97 51.69 -34.47
CA GLU A 126 27.36 52.57 -33.48
C GLU A 126 25.91 52.20 -33.13
N SER A 127 25.07 51.78 -34.08
CA SER A 127 23.71 51.25 -33.81
C SER A 127 23.75 49.90 -33.09
N ILE A 128 24.59 48.94 -33.48
CA ILE A 128 24.76 47.68 -32.74
C ILE A 128 25.39 47.95 -31.37
N ALA A 129 26.33 48.89 -31.28
CA ALA A 129 26.84 49.36 -29.98
C ALA A 129 25.75 50.05 -29.17
N ASN A 130 24.83 50.81 -29.80
CA ASN A 130 23.73 51.49 -29.15
C ASN A 130 22.61 50.53 -28.72
N GLU A 131 22.27 49.50 -29.52
CA GLU A 131 21.34 48.42 -29.18
C GLU A 131 21.94 47.54 -28.07
N ALA A 132 23.26 47.28 -28.14
CA ALA A 132 23.99 46.67 -27.03
C ALA A 132 24.15 47.64 -25.83
N MET A 133 23.99 48.95 -25.99
CA MET A 133 23.97 49.95 -24.90
C MET A 133 22.54 50.29 -24.44
N GLU A 134 21.50 49.82 -25.15
CA GLU A 134 20.10 49.78 -24.72
C GLU A 134 19.85 48.63 -23.74
N VAL A 135 20.91 47.87 -23.39
CA VAL A 135 20.96 47.19 -22.09
C VAL A 135 20.99 48.27 -21.02
N ASP A 136 19.79 48.60 -20.54
CA ASP A 136 19.47 49.30 -19.30
C ASP A 136 20.62 50.17 -18.77
N ASN A 137 20.66 51.44 -19.17
CA ASN A 137 21.51 52.45 -18.52
C ASN A 137 21.05 52.77 -17.09
N ASP A 138 20.14 51.96 -16.53
CA ASP A 138 19.93 51.92 -15.10
C ASP A 138 21.27 51.57 -14.43
N PRO A 139 21.72 52.36 -13.45
CA PRO A 139 22.95 52.06 -12.72
C PRO A 139 22.87 50.62 -12.21
N PRO A 140 23.97 49.83 -12.30
CA PRO A 140 23.97 48.42 -11.93
C PRO A 140 23.29 48.28 -10.58
N ASN A 141 22.21 47.49 -10.54
CA ASN A 141 21.48 47.26 -9.31
C ASN A 141 22.52 46.80 -8.28
N PRO A 142 22.75 47.54 -7.19
CA PRO A 142 23.82 47.23 -6.25
C PRO A 142 23.65 45.85 -5.61
N TYR A 143 22.50 45.21 -5.81
CA TYR A 143 22.15 43.89 -5.32
C TYR A 143 22.16 42.79 -6.39
N GLU A 144 22.45 43.09 -7.66
CA GLU A 144 22.42 42.11 -8.76
C GLU A 144 23.35 40.91 -8.51
N ALA A 145 24.55 41.15 -7.97
CA ALA A 145 25.47 40.08 -7.60
C ALA A 145 24.92 39.20 -6.46
N LEU A 146 24.16 39.78 -5.52
CA LEU A 146 23.53 39.05 -4.43
C LEU A 146 22.31 38.25 -4.90
N GLU A 147 21.50 38.84 -5.79
CA GLU A 147 20.36 38.18 -6.43
C GLU A 147 20.82 36.95 -7.21
N ASN A 148 21.83 37.09 -8.07
CA ASN A 148 22.43 35.98 -8.80
C ASN A 148 22.96 34.87 -7.87
N GLU A 149 23.50 35.21 -6.71
CA GLU A 149 23.97 34.21 -5.75
C GLU A 149 22.82 33.53 -4.99
N ILE A 150 21.77 34.28 -4.61
CA ILE A 150 20.55 33.71 -4.02
C ILE A 150 19.90 32.77 -5.02
N ASP A 151 19.75 33.18 -6.28
CA ASP A 151 19.19 32.37 -7.36
C ASP A 151 20.03 31.11 -7.62
N ALA A 152 21.35 31.23 -7.58
CA ALA A 152 22.26 30.08 -7.69
C ALA A 152 22.06 29.10 -6.53
N LEU A 153 21.90 29.59 -5.29
CA LEU A 153 21.62 28.75 -4.13
C LEU A 153 20.24 28.09 -4.22
N MET A 154 19.21 28.84 -4.62
CA MET A 154 17.84 28.34 -4.81
C MET A 154 17.79 27.26 -5.91
N THR A 155 18.47 27.50 -7.04
CA THR A 155 18.61 26.54 -8.15
C THR A 155 19.38 25.29 -7.72
N ALA A 156 20.42 25.46 -6.90
CA ALA A 156 21.17 24.36 -6.30
C ALA A 156 20.40 23.66 -5.14
N GLN A 157 19.16 24.07 -4.85
CA GLN A 157 18.32 23.56 -3.77
C GLN A 157 18.96 23.69 -2.38
N LYS A 158 19.83 24.69 -2.20
CA LYS A 158 20.50 25.03 -0.95
C LYS A 158 19.68 26.05 -0.15
N TYR A 159 18.40 25.75 0.05
CA TYR A 159 17.42 26.67 0.65
C TYR A 159 17.86 27.17 2.03
N THR A 160 18.45 26.33 2.88
CA THR A 160 18.94 26.76 4.20
C THR A 160 20.08 27.77 4.11
N GLU A 161 20.99 27.62 3.14
CA GLU A 161 22.07 28.59 2.90
C GLU A 161 21.49 29.90 2.35
N ALA A 162 20.54 29.81 1.40
CA ALA A 162 19.83 30.96 0.83
C ALA A 162 19.06 31.74 1.92
N ILE A 163 18.31 31.04 2.78
CA ILE A 163 17.58 31.62 3.92
C ILE A 163 18.55 32.30 4.87
N ALA A 164 19.62 31.62 5.30
CA ALA A 164 20.60 32.20 6.22
C ALA A 164 21.23 33.47 5.65
N LYS A 165 21.50 33.48 4.34
CA LYS A 165 22.04 34.64 3.64
C LYS A 165 21.03 35.79 3.56
N MET A 166 19.80 35.51 3.12
CA MET A 166 18.72 36.50 3.02
C MET A 166 18.36 37.09 4.38
N GLU A 167 18.26 36.27 5.44
CA GLU A 167 17.97 36.73 6.80
C GLU A 167 19.10 37.63 7.37
N LYS A 168 20.36 37.31 7.06
CA LYS A 168 21.50 38.16 7.43
C LYS A 168 21.42 39.54 6.74
N LEU A 169 21.06 39.58 5.46
CA LEU A 169 20.87 40.84 4.73
C LEU A 169 19.68 41.63 5.30
N ARG A 170 18.56 40.94 5.51
CA ARG A 170 17.32 41.52 6.04
C ARG A 170 17.52 42.17 7.41
N THR A 171 18.22 41.49 8.31
CA THR A 171 18.46 41.96 9.69
C THR A 171 19.68 42.88 9.83
N GLY A 172 20.57 42.91 8.84
CA GLY A 172 21.76 43.77 8.78
C GLY A 172 21.56 44.98 7.88
N GLU A 173 21.90 44.83 6.60
CA GLU A 173 21.94 45.93 5.61
C GLU A 173 20.57 46.57 5.38
N PHE A 174 19.49 45.79 5.50
CA PHE A 174 18.12 46.25 5.30
C PHE A 174 17.34 46.45 6.61
N ALA A 175 18.02 46.51 7.76
CA ALA A 175 17.37 46.75 9.04
C ALA A 175 16.52 48.04 9.00
N GLY A 176 15.21 47.91 9.15
CA GLY A 176 14.27 49.02 9.13
C GLY A 176 13.94 49.59 7.73
N ARG A 177 14.31 48.89 6.65
CA ARG A 177 13.99 49.25 5.25
C ARG A 177 13.24 48.12 4.56
N SER A 178 12.67 48.40 3.40
CA SER A 178 12.06 47.37 2.55
C SER A 178 13.14 46.40 2.07
N PHE A 179 12.94 45.11 2.31
CA PHE A 179 13.85 44.06 1.87
C PHE A 179 13.40 43.57 0.49
N PRO A 180 14.25 43.66 -0.56
CA PRO A 180 13.82 43.34 -1.93
C PRO A 180 13.59 41.84 -2.16
N PHE A 181 14.18 40.97 -1.33
CA PHE A 181 14.12 39.52 -1.50
C PHE A 181 13.08 38.82 -0.61
N GLU A 182 12.00 39.50 -0.21
CA GLU A 182 10.97 38.90 0.66
C GLU A 182 10.17 37.79 -0.05
N ILE A 183 10.04 37.84 -1.37
CA ILE A 183 9.34 36.80 -2.16
C ILE A 183 10.20 35.55 -2.22
N GLU A 184 11.48 35.70 -2.58
CA GLU A 184 12.47 34.61 -2.66
C GLU A 184 12.70 33.97 -1.28
N LEU A 185 12.68 34.78 -0.22
CA LEU A 185 12.71 34.29 1.15
C LEU A 185 11.45 33.47 1.49
N GLY A 186 10.28 33.92 1.03
CA GLY A 186 9.02 33.16 1.11
C GLY A 186 9.09 31.81 0.38
N ASP A 187 9.59 31.81 -0.86
CA ASP A 187 9.80 30.62 -1.68
C ASP A 187 10.76 29.64 -0.99
N ALA A 188 11.86 30.16 -0.42
CA ALA A 188 12.86 29.35 0.26
C ALA A 188 12.32 28.71 1.55
N TYR A 189 11.57 29.47 2.36
CA TYR A 189 10.90 28.92 3.55
C TYR A 189 9.84 27.87 3.18
N GLY A 190 9.06 28.12 2.12
CA GLY A 190 8.09 27.16 1.60
C GLY A 190 8.75 25.85 1.15
N SER A 191 9.91 25.94 0.51
CA SER A 191 10.70 24.80 0.02
C SER A 191 11.23 23.90 1.13
N ILE A 192 11.39 24.42 2.36
CA ILE A 192 11.74 23.63 3.55
C ILE A 192 10.54 23.34 4.46
N SER A 193 9.32 23.61 3.99
CA SER A 193 8.05 23.42 4.71
C SER A 193 7.92 24.25 6.01
N ASP A 194 8.63 25.37 6.13
CA ASP A 194 8.37 26.36 7.19
C ASP A 194 7.28 27.34 6.72
N PHE A 195 6.05 26.84 6.64
CA PHE A 195 4.92 27.57 6.07
C PHE A 195 4.59 28.85 6.85
N ASN A 196 4.85 28.88 8.15
CA ASN A 196 4.64 30.07 8.97
C ASN A 196 5.63 31.18 8.60
N ALA A 197 6.92 30.85 8.48
CA ALA A 197 7.93 31.81 8.05
C ALA A 197 7.70 32.26 6.60
N ALA A 198 7.30 31.34 5.71
CA ALA A 198 6.95 31.64 4.32
C ALA A 198 5.79 32.65 4.23
N LYS A 199 4.67 32.37 4.93
CA LYS A 199 3.53 33.29 5.01
C LYS A 199 3.94 34.66 5.54
N ALA A 200 4.77 34.69 6.59
CA ALA A 200 5.27 35.94 7.14
C ALA A 200 6.11 36.73 6.12
N ALA A 201 6.93 36.07 5.31
CA ALA A 201 7.73 36.72 4.27
C ALA A 201 6.86 37.29 3.14
N TYR A 202 5.93 36.52 2.59
CA TYR A 202 5.01 37.06 1.58
C TYR A 202 4.08 38.15 2.12
N GLN A 203 3.64 38.06 3.38
CA GLN A 203 2.88 39.15 4.01
C GLN A 203 3.72 40.42 4.13
N ARG A 204 5.02 40.32 4.43
CA ARG A 204 5.92 41.49 4.41
C ARG A 204 6.07 42.04 2.99
N ALA A 205 6.27 41.18 1.99
CA ALA A 205 6.33 41.59 0.58
C ALA A 205 5.06 42.31 0.12
N ALA A 206 3.87 41.78 0.44
CA ALA A 206 2.59 42.36 0.09
C ALA A 206 2.33 43.73 0.76
N ASN A 207 2.85 43.91 1.98
CA ASN A 207 2.67 45.11 2.78
C ASN A 207 3.82 46.12 2.68
N ALA A 208 4.88 45.80 1.91
CA ALA A 208 6.06 46.64 1.81
C ALA A 208 5.72 48.03 1.23
N ALA A 209 6.16 49.08 1.91
CA ALA A 209 5.97 50.45 1.48
C ALA A 209 6.80 50.71 0.22
N GLY A 210 6.11 50.97 -0.90
CA GLY A 210 6.74 51.16 -2.21
C GLY A 210 6.76 49.90 -3.09
N ALA A 211 6.23 48.76 -2.63
CA ALA A 211 6.09 47.58 -3.48
C ALA A 211 5.18 47.87 -4.68
N SER A 212 5.62 47.45 -5.86
CA SER A 212 4.85 47.59 -7.10
C SER A 212 3.55 46.77 -7.04
N ALA A 213 2.57 47.11 -7.89
CA ALA A 213 1.34 46.32 -7.99
C ALA A 213 1.63 44.85 -8.38
N GLU A 214 2.67 44.65 -9.19
CA GLU A 214 3.15 43.33 -9.59
C GLU A 214 3.74 42.55 -8.41
N GLN A 215 4.63 43.16 -7.62
CA GLN A 215 5.18 42.53 -6.42
C GLN A 215 4.09 42.14 -5.42
N LYS A 216 3.08 42.99 -5.24
CA LYS A 216 1.93 42.67 -4.37
C LYS A 216 1.11 41.51 -4.93
N SER A 217 0.91 41.45 -6.24
CA SER A 217 0.23 40.35 -6.91
C SER A 217 1.02 39.03 -6.78
N LEU A 218 2.34 39.09 -6.95
CA LEU A 218 3.23 37.94 -6.77
C LEU A 218 3.23 37.45 -5.32
N ALA A 219 3.30 38.35 -4.35
CA ALA A 219 3.22 38.00 -2.93
C ALA A 219 1.86 37.39 -2.56
N ALA A 220 0.75 37.90 -3.10
CA ALA A 220 -0.57 37.32 -2.91
C ALA A 220 -0.70 35.92 -3.54
N ALA A 221 -0.12 35.71 -4.72
CA ALA A 221 -0.04 34.40 -5.36
C ALA A 221 0.81 33.43 -4.53
N GLY A 222 1.96 33.87 -4.02
CA GLY A 222 2.82 33.08 -3.13
C GLY A 222 2.10 32.68 -1.84
N LEU A 223 1.32 33.57 -1.23
CA LEU A 223 0.48 33.21 -0.06
C LEU A 223 -0.52 32.11 -0.38
N ALA A 224 -1.25 32.24 -1.50
CA ALA A 224 -2.22 31.23 -1.92
C ALA A 224 -1.56 29.88 -2.22
N GLU A 225 -0.34 29.91 -2.77
CA GLU A 225 0.46 28.71 -3.04
C GLU A 225 0.93 28.04 -1.75
N ILE A 226 1.45 28.80 -0.77
CA ILE A 226 1.84 28.25 0.53
C ILE A 226 0.64 27.66 1.28
N GLU A 227 -0.52 28.32 1.25
CA GLU A 227 -1.74 27.76 1.84
C GLU A 227 -2.13 26.44 1.18
N LYS A 228 -1.97 26.32 -0.14
CA LYS A 228 -2.19 25.07 -0.87
C LYS A 228 -1.20 24.00 -0.43
N LEU A 229 0.11 24.29 -0.44
CA LEU A 229 1.17 23.34 -0.09
C LEU A 229 1.05 22.85 1.37
N GLU A 230 0.72 23.75 2.29
CA GLU A 230 0.45 23.39 3.68
C GLU A 230 -0.74 22.45 3.77
N ALA A 231 -1.84 22.76 3.08
CA ALA A 231 -3.03 21.91 3.08
C ALA A 231 -2.77 20.54 2.43
N VAL A 232 -1.96 20.48 1.37
CA VAL A 232 -1.52 19.22 0.74
C VAL A 232 -0.66 18.42 1.72
N LYS A 233 0.31 19.05 2.39
CA LYS A 233 1.13 18.40 3.42
C LYS A 233 0.26 17.86 4.55
N VAL A 234 -0.71 18.63 5.04
CA VAL A 234 -1.66 18.18 6.07
C VAL A 234 -2.42 16.93 5.62
N ALA A 235 -2.85 16.87 4.36
CA ALA A 235 -3.51 15.69 3.82
C ALA A 235 -2.58 14.47 3.76
N TYR A 236 -1.32 14.63 3.33
CA TYR A 236 -0.32 13.55 3.41
C TYR A 236 -0.03 13.12 4.84
N ASP A 237 0.09 14.07 5.78
CA ASP A 237 0.25 13.76 7.19
C ASP A 237 -0.95 12.94 7.70
N LEU A 238 -2.18 13.22 7.22
CA LEU A 238 -3.37 12.44 7.55
C LEU A 238 -3.34 11.03 6.95
N ILE A 239 -2.84 10.86 5.71
CA ILE A 239 -2.59 9.52 5.12
C ILE A 239 -1.60 8.75 6.00
N GLN A 240 -0.47 9.38 6.36
CA GLN A 240 0.55 8.76 7.22
C GLN A 240 0.06 8.47 8.63
N GLN A 241 -0.83 9.32 9.18
CA GLN A 241 -1.50 9.11 10.47
C GLN A 241 -2.64 8.07 10.40
N ARG A 242 -2.83 7.40 9.25
CA ARG A 242 -3.95 6.49 8.98
C ARG A 242 -5.32 7.07 9.33
N LYS A 243 -5.56 8.32 8.96
CA LYS A 243 -6.89 8.94 8.98
C LYS A 243 -7.39 9.09 7.55
N PRO A 244 -7.65 7.96 6.84
CA PRO A 244 -7.90 7.99 5.40
C PRO A 244 -9.15 8.80 5.06
N GLU A 245 -10.19 8.76 5.90
CA GLU A 245 -11.40 9.56 5.68
C GLU A 245 -11.13 11.07 5.78
N ASP A 246 -10.34 11.49 6.77
CA ASP A 246 -9.98 12.90 6.95
C ASP A 246 -9.05 13.36 5.81
N ALA A 247 -8.10 12.50 5.41
CA ALA A 247 -7.22 12.76 4.27
C ALA A 247 -8.01 12.91 2.98
N LEU A 248 -8.97 12.02 2.71
CA LEU A 248 -9.82 12.08 1.53
C LEU A 248 -10.69 13.33 1.54
N ARG A 249 -11.33 13.65 2.66
CA ARG A 249 -12.13 14.88 2.81
C ARG A 249 -11.29 16.14 2.54
N GLN A 250 -10.05 16.16 3.03
CA GLN A 250 -9.11 17.27 2.80
C GLN A 250 -8.70 17.35 1.32
N ALA A 251 -8.38 16.21 0.70
CA ALA A 251 -8.01 16.13 -0.70
C ALA A 251 -9.17 16.53 -1.64
N GLU A 252 -10.41 16.14 -1.32
CA GLU A 252 -11.63 16.56 -2.03
C GLU A 252 -11.82 18.07 -1.99
N GLY A 253 -11.67 18.68 -0.80
CA GLY A 253 -11.74 20.13 -0.64
C GLY A 253 -10.68 20.86 -1.47
N LEU A 254 -9.46 20.33 -1.51
CA LEU A 254 -8.39 20.86 -2.36
C LEU A 254 -8.69 20.70 -3.84
N ARG A 255 -9.19 19.53 -4.28
CA ARG A 255 -9.55 19.26 -5.68
C ARG A 255 -10.65 20.21 -6.17
N GLN A 256 -11.63 20.55 -5.32
CA GLN A 256 -12.66 21.53 -5.68
C GLN A 256 -12.08 22.93 -5.90
N LYS A 257 -11.05 23.32 -5.13
CA LYS A 257 -10.41 24.64 -5.24
C LYS A 257 -9.36 24.68 -6.37
N TYR A 258 -8.68 23.56 -6.63
CA TYR A 258 -7.56 23.45 -7.56
C TYR A 258 -7.68 22.18 -8.44
N PRO A 259 -8.70 22.09 -9.32
CA PRO A 259 -9.03 20.84 -10.03
C PRO A 259 -7.96 20.41 -11.05
N GLU A 260 -7.20 21.35 -11.61
CA GLU A 260 -6.19 21.10 -12.64
C GLU A 260 -4.76 20.97 -12.06
N ASP A 261 -4.60 21.12 -10.75
CA ASP A 261 -3.29 21.05 -10.09
C ASP A 261 -2.84 19.59 -9.94
N LEU A 262 -1.65 19.29 -10.45
CA LEU A 262 -1.12 17.92 -10.49
C LEU A 262 -0.92 17.32 -9.10
N ASP A 263 -0.40 18.09 -8.13
CA ASP A 263 -0.14 17.59 -6.78
C ASP A 263 -1.44 17.31 -6.04
N VAL A 264 -2.45 18.13 -6.29
CA VAL A 264 -3.79 17.93 -5.73
C VAL A 264 -4.48 16.71 -6.34
N GLN A 265 -4.36 16.50 -7.66
CA GLN A 265 -4.87 15.30 -8.33
C GLN A 265 -4.17 14.04 -7.82
N LEU A 266 -2.85 14.07 -7.66
CA LEU A 266 -2.06 12.95 -7.15
C LEU A 266 -2.41 12.64 -5.69
N LEU A 267 -2.48 13.66 -4.84
CA LEU A 267 -2.92 13.53 -3.44
C LEU A 267 -4.31 12.91 -3.36
N TYR A 268 -5.25 13.37 -4.19
CA TYR A 268 -6.59 12.81 -4.22
C TYR A 268 -6.58 11.32 -4.60
N ALA A 269 -5.85 10.97 -5.66
CA ALA A 269 -5.72 9.57 -6.09
C ALA A 269 -5.07 8.69 -5.00
N GLN A 270 -4.06 9.19 -4.29
CA GLN A 270 -3.44 8.48 -3.16
C GLN A 270 -4.37 8.39 -1.94
N ALA A 271 -5.22 9.39 -1.69
CA ALA A 271 -6.19 9.35 -0.61
C ALA A 271 -7.35 8.39 -0.89
N LEU A 272 -7.68 8.11 -2.16
CA LEU A 272 -8.68 7.11 -2.54
C LEU A 272 -8.26 5.68 -2.18
N VAL A 273 -6.97 5.36 -2.31
CA VAL A 273 -6.43 4.01 -2.07
C VAL A 273 -6.73 3.47 -0.66
N PRO A 274 -6.38 4.16 0.44
CA PRO A 274 -6.67 3.68 1.80
C PRO A 274 -8.15 3.85 2.21
N ASN A 275 -9.00 4.40 1.33
CA ASN A 275 -10.47 4.40 1.47
C ASN A 275 -11.13 3.36 0.55
N TYR A 276 -10.34 2.44 -0.01
CA TYR A 276 -10.81 1.36 -0.86
C TYR A 276 -11.50 1.78 -2.16
N CYS A 277 -11.27 3.01 -2.61
CA CYS A 277 -11.86 3.54 -3.84
C CYS A 277 -10.99 3.22 -5.08
N TYR A 278 -10.55 1.97 -5.22
CA TYR A 278 -9.57 1.55 -6.22
C TYR A 278 -10.03 1.73 -7.68
N LEU A 279 -11.33 1.54 -7.94
CA LEU A 279 -11.92 1.73 -9.27
C LEU A 279 -11.75 3.16 -9.79
N GLU A 280 -11.73 4.15 -8.88
CA GLU A 280 -11.44 5.54 -9.21
C GLU A 280 -9.94 5.83 -9.13
N ALA A 281 -9.24 5.30 -8.11
CA ALA A 281 -7.83 5.59 -7.86
C ALA A 281 -6.91 5.10 -8.98
N LEU A 282 -7.04 3.83 -9.40
CA LEU A 282 -6.12 3.20 -10.34
C LEU A 282 -6.00 3.94 -11.69
N PRO A 283 -7.10 4.24 -12.42
CA PRO A 283 -6.99 4.94 -13.70
C PRO A 283 -6.41 6.35 -13.54
N MET A 284 -6.63 7.02 -12.40
CA MET A 284 -6.02 8.33 -12.12
C MET A 284 -4.51 8.21 -11.91
N LEU A 285 -4.07 7.24 -11.09
CA LEU A 285 -2.65 7.00 -10.82
C LEU A 285 -1.89 6.63 -12.11
N GLU A 286 -2.46 5.74 -12.94
CA GLU A 286 -1.87 5.36 -14.23
C GLU A 286 -1.79 6.54 -15.20
N ALA A 287 -2.85 7.34 -15.31
CA ALA A 287 -2.86 8.51 -16.17
C ALA A 287 -1.81 9.55 -15.75
N ILE A 288 -1.68 9.79 -14.44
CA ILE A 288 -0.68 10.71 -13.89
C ILE A 288 0.73 10.19 -14.17
N LYS A 289 1.03 8.92 -13.86
CA LYS A 289 2.34 8.30 -14.13
C LYS A 289 2.71 8.41 -15.61
N ALA A 290 1.79 8.02 -16.49
CA ALA A 290 2.01 8.01 -17.94
C ALA A 290 2.18 9.40 -18.56
N LYS A 291 1.54 10.44 -17.99
CA LYS A 291 1.58 11.80 -18.55
C LYS A 291 2.72 12.64 -17.98
N HIS A 292 3.05 12.47 -16.70
CA HIS A 292 3.92 13.39 -15.97
C HIS A 292 5.24 12.77 -15.49
N PHE A 293 5.35 11.45 -15.40
CA PHE A 293 6.50 10.76 -14.78
C PHE A 293 7.14 9.71 -15.70
N VAL A 294 7.10 9.92 -17.03
CA VAL A 294 7.71 8.98 -17.98
C VAL A 294 9.22 8.91 -17.80
N GLY A 295 9.73 7.75 -17.39
CA GLY A 295 11.16 7.50 -17.17
C GLY A 295 11.73 8.18 -15.91
N GLN A 296 10.86 8.65 -15.01
CA GLN A 296 11.24 9.25 -13.73
C GLN A 296 10.64 8.45 -12.58
N PRO A 297 11.23 8.49 -11.37
CA PRO A 297 10.61 7.93 -10.18
C PRO A 297 9.20 8.49 -9.99
N TYR A 298 8.25 7.62 -9.68
CA TYR A 298 6.86 8.01 -9.48
C TYR A 298 6.56 8.16 -7.98
N PRO A 299 6.22 9.37 -7.48
CA PRO A 299 6.00 9.61 -6.05
C PRO A 299 4.90 8.77 -5.39
N ALA A 300 3.94 8.26 -6.17
CA ALA A 300 2.83 7.45 -5.70
C ALA A 300 2.94 5.98 -6.14
N GLN A 301 4.16 5.50 -6.31
CA GLN A 301 4.44 4.14 -6.75
C GLN A 301 3.85 3.09 -5.78
N ASP A 302 3.84 3.38 -4.47
CA ASP A 302 3.23 2.56 -3.42
C ASP A 302 1.70 2.45 -3.61
N ALA A 303 1.02 3.58 -3.77
CA ALA A 303 -0.41 3.65 -3.99
C ALA A 303 -0.82 3.00 -5.31
N LEU A 304 0.00 3.16 -6.36
CA LEU A 304 -0.21 2.47 -7.64
C LEU A 304 -0.03 0.96 -7.50
N ALA A 305 1.02 0.51 -6.82
CA ALA A 305 1.26 -0.90 -6.59
C ALA A 305 0.11 -1.54 -5.80
N GLU A 306 -0.38 -0.86 -4.77
CA GLU A 306 -1.52 -1.28 -3.94
C GLU A 306 -2.83 -1.27 -4.74
N ALA A 307 -3.08 -0.26 -5.58
CA ALA A 307 -4.28 -0.24 -6.42
C ALA A 307 -4.25 -1.32 -7.52
N LEU A 308 -3.08 -1.60 -8.11
CA LEU A 308 -2.90 -2.72 -9.03
C LEU A 308 -3.10 -4.05 -8.33
N ARG A 309 -2.59 -4.17 -7.09
CA ARG A 309 -2.79 -5.31 -6.19
C ARG A 309 -4.28 -5.54 -6.03
N ALA A 310 -4.98 -4.52 -5.53
CA ALA A 310 -6.43 -4.45 -5.28
C ALA A 310 -7.29 -4.92 -6.46
N MET A 311 -6.88 -4.54 -7.67
CA MET A 311 -7.57 -4.82 -8.93
C MET A 311 -7.14 -6.14 -9.59
N GLY A 312 -6.43 -7.03 -8.87
CA GLY A 312 -6.01 -8.34 -9.34
C GLY A 312 -4.90 -8.34 -10.40
N ARG A 313 -4.31 -7.17 -10.72
CA ARG A 313 -3.19 -7.01 -11.67
C ARG A 313 -1.86 -7.31 -10.98
N LEU A 314 -1.75 -8.53 -10.45
CA LEU A 314 -0.69 -8.93 -9.52
C LEU A 314 0.73 -8.84 -10.12
N ASP A 315 0.92 -9.15 -11.41
CA ASP A 315 2.24 -9.05 -12.04
C ASP A 315 2.73 -7.59 -12.10
N GLU A 316 1.82 -6.67 -12.42
CA GLU A 316 2.10 -5.23 -12.50
C GLU A 316 2.28 -4.64 -11.10
N SER A 317 1.46 -5.07 -10.14
CA SER A 317 1.62 -4.72 -8.72
C SER A 317 2.98 -5.14 -8.18
N ARG A 318 3.39 -6.40 -8.41
CA ARG A 318 4.71 -6.89 -8.02
C ARG A 318 5.82 -6.07 -8.65
N ALA A 319 5.74 -5.83 -9.97
CA ALA A 319 6.72 -5.00 -10.67
C ALA A 319 6.80 -3.59 -10.07
N ALA A 320 5.65 -3.02 -9.68
CA ALA A 320 5.58 -1.69 -9.09
C ALA A 320 6.22 -1.63 -7.69
N TYR A 321 5.99 -2.63 -6.83
CA TYR A 321 6.69 -2.74 -5.54
C TYR A 321 8.18 -3.04 -5.70
N GLU A 322 8.56 -3.87 -6.67
CA GLU A 322 9.98 -4.12 -6.96
C GLU A 322 10.70 -2.85 -7.41
N GLU A 323 10.05 -2.02 -8.25
CA GLU A 323 10.54 -0.70 -8.65
C GLU A 323 10.74 0.20 -7.42
N LEU A 324 9.73 0.29 -6.54
CA LEU A 324 9.80 1.07 -5.30
C LEU A 324 10.91 0.57 -4.35
N SER A 325 11.09 -0.74 -4.22
CA SER A 325 12.12 -1.33 -3.35
C SER A 325 13.55 -1.05 -3.84
N ARG A 326 13.74 -0.71 -5.11
CA ARG A 326 15.04 -0.36 -5.70
C ARG A 326 15.28 1.15 -5.73
N ASP A 327 14.28 1.97 -5.43
CA ASP A 327 14.39 3.41 -5.46
C ASP A 327 15.20 3.92 -4.25
N THR A 328 16.40 4.43 -4.53
CA THR A 328 17.30 4.96 -3.49
C THR A 328 16.85 6.32 -2.94
N THR A 329 15.90 6.99 -3.61
CA THR A 329 15.38 8.30 -3.19
C THR A 329 14.34 8.17 -2.08
N VAL A 330 13.68 7.02 -1.98
CA VAL A 330 12.72 6.75 -0.90
C VAL A 330 13.42 6.25 0.37
N PRO A 331 12.74 6.30 1.53
CA PRO A 331 13.30 5.85 2.80
C PRO A 331 13.53 4.34 2.85
N GLU A 332 14.52 3.87 3.62
CA GLU A 332 14.81 2.43 3.75
C GLU A 332 13.62 1.61 4.28
N HIS A 333 12.83 2.16 5.21
CA HIS A 333 11.64 1.48 5.73
C HIS A 333 10.59 1.28 4.63
N VAL A 334 10.37 2.29 3.77
CA VAL A 334 9.44 2.18 2.62
C VAL A 334 9.93 1.14 1.61
N ARG A 335 11.24 1.09 1.32
CA ARG A 335 11.81 0.03 0.46
C ARG A 335 11.60 -1.36 1.04
N SER A 336 11.81 -1.49 2.36
CA SER A 336 11.66 -2.75 3.09
C SER A 336 10.20 -3.22 3.08
N GLU A 337 9.25 -2.32 3.30
CA GLU A 337 7.80 -2.60 3.18
C GLU A 337 7.43 -3.01 1.75
N ALA A 338 7.95 -2.31 0.74
CA ALA A 338 7.73 -2.66 -0.67
C ALA A 338 8.30 -4.06 -1.03
N LEU A 339 9.47 -4.43 -0.50
CA LEU A 339 10.05 -5.76 -0.72
C LEU A 339 9.17 -6.87 -0.14
N VAL A 340 8.62 -6.64 1.06
CA VAL A 340 7.68 -7.54 1.72
C VAL A 340 6.38 -7.65 0.91
N ALA A 341 5.80 -6.52 0.50
CA ALA A 341 4.59 -6.51 -0.33
C ALA A 341 4.81 -7.23 -1.68
N ALA A 342 5.96 -7.01 -2.35
CA ALA A 342 6.30 -7.73 -3.58
C ALA A 342 6.37 -9.25 -3.38
N ARG A 343 6.88 -9.70 -2.22
CA ARG A 343 6.93 -11.11 -1.84
C ARG A 343 5.53 -11.68 -1.64
N GLU A 344 4.67 -10.97 -0.91
CA GLU A 344 3.27 -11.39 -0.69
C GLU A 344 2.52 -11.51 -2.01
N VAL A 345 2.65 -10.52 -2.91
CA VAL A 345 2.05 -10.57 -4.25
C VAL A 345 2.59 -11.75 -5.07
N ARG A 346 3.89 -12.07 -4.95
CA ARG A 346 4.47 -13.26 -5.58
C ARG A 346 3.87 -14.55 -5.00
N GLN A 347 3.73 -14.63 -3.69
CA GLN A 347 3.21 -15.81 -3.00
C GLN A 347 1.78 -16.13 -3.41
N MET A 348 0.95 -15.11 -3.69
CA MET A 348 -0.43 -15.28 -4.22
C MET A 348 -0.51 -16.04 -5.55
N ARG A 349 0.57 -16.06 -6.35
CA ARG A 349 0.63 -16.79 -7.63
C ARG A 349 1.58 -17.98 -7.62
N SER A 350 2.31 -18.20 -6.53
CA SER A 350 3.30 -19.27 -6.49
C SER A 350 2.59 -20.61 -6.28
N PRO A 351 3.07 -21.72 -6.87
CA PRO A 351 2.69 -23.03 -6.41
C PRO A 351 2.91 -23.14 -4.91
N THR A 352 1.92 -23.65 -4.19
CA THR A 352 1.92 -23.82 -2.74
C THR A 352 1.87 -25.29 -2.39
N VAL A 353 2.71 -25.70 -1.45
CA VAL A 353 2.54 -26.97 -0.75
C VAL A 353 2.45 -26.65 0.73
N GLN A 354 1.30 -26.94 1.32
CA GLN A 354 1.04 -26.77 2.75
C GLN A 354 0.75 -28.15 3.35
N GLY A 355 1.46 -28.51 4.41
CA GLY A 355 1.10 -29.64 5.26
C GLY A 355 0.85 -29.15 6.67
N SER A 356 -0.20 -29.64 7.32
CA SER A 356 -0.50 -29.34 8.72
C SER A 356 -0.93 -30.60 9.48
N ALA A 357 -0.54 -30.64 10.75
CA ALA A 357 -1.08 -31.55 11.74
C ALA A 357 -1.90 -30.73 12.73
N GLU A 358 -3.15 -31.10 12.91
CA GLU A 358 -4.12 -30.51 13.82
C GLU A 358 -4.45 -31.56 14.88
N PHE A 359 -4.45 -31.15 16.14
CA PHE A 359 -4.85 -31.96 17.28
C PHE A 359 -6.10 -31.33 17.87
N LEU A 360 -7.14 -32.13 18.03
CA LEU A 360 -8.40 -31.75 18.63
C LEU A 360 -8.63 -32.63 19.85
N SER A 361 -8.93 -32.02 20.98
CA SER A 361 -9.32 -32.74 22.20
C SER A 361 -10.65 -32.19 22.66
N GLU A 362 -11.64 -33.06 22.79
CA GLU A 362 -13.00 -32.74 23.20
C GLU A 362 -13.39 -33.66 24.38
N GLY A 363 -14.48 -33.34 25.08
CA GLY A 363 -14.93 -34.17 26.21
C GLY A 363 -15.23 -35.62 25.85
N GLU A 364 -15.40 -35.93 24.56
CA GLU A 364 -15.73 -37.24 24.01
C GLU A 364 -14.50 -38.08 23.63
N GLY A 365 -13.35 -37.46 23.40
CA GLY A 365 -12.17 -38.12 22.86
C GLY A 365 -11.11 -37.16 22.32
N ASP A 366 -10.06 -37.75 21.77
CA ASP A 366 -8.98 -37.04 21.12
C ASP A 366 -8.96 -37.39 19.63
N GLY A 367 -8.74 -36.40 18.78
CA GLY A 367 -8.56 -36.54 17.35
C GLY A 367 -7.22 -35.96 16.91
N THR A 368 -6.51 -36.68 16.05
CA THR A 368 -5.38 -36.15 15.29
C THR A 368 -5.74 -36.10 13.82
N PHE A 369 -5.61 -34.92 13.22
CA PHE A 369 -5.93 -34.67 11.82
C PHE A 369 -4.68 -34.23 11.08
N LEU A 370 -4.32 -34.95 10.03
CA LEU A 370 -3.26 -34.55 9.11
C LEU A 370 -3.93 -34.02 7.84
N ARG A 371 -3.60 -32.80 7.44
CA ARG A 371 -4.03 -32.23 6.16
C ARG A 371 -2.81 -31.88 5.34
N ALA A 372 -2.85 -32.20 4.05
CA ALA A 372 -1.87 -31.69 3.11
C ALA A 372 -2.57 -31.16 1.86
N HIS A 373 -2.26 -29.91 1.53
CA HIS A 373 -2.70 -29.18 0.36
C HIS A 373 -1.50 -28.95 -0.55
N ALA A 374 -1.64 -29.26 -1.84
CA ALA A 374 -0.66 -28.90 -2.85
C ALA A 374 -1.38 -28.28 -4.05
N GLY A 375 -1.15 -27.00 -4.31
CA GLY A 375 -1.72 -26.26 -5.44
C GLY A 375 -0.64 -25.64 -6.32
N ALA A 376 -0.91 -25.51 -7.61
CA ALA A 376 -0.01 -24.84 -8.55
C ALA A 376 -0.80 -24.10 -9.64
N PRO A 377 -0.38 -22.90 -10.05
CA PRO A 377 -0.81 -22.34 -11.32
C PRO A 377 -0.41 -23.28 -12.46
N ILE A 378 -1.33 -23.53 -13.39
CA ILE A 378 -1.10 -24.22 -14.64
C ILE A 378 -1.03 -23.17 -15.76
N GLY A 379 0.20 -22.92 -16.23
CA GLY A 379 0.44 -21.96 -17.32
C GLY A 379 0.22 -20.52 -16.89
N THR A 380 -0.09 -19.65 -17.86
CA THR A 380 -0.25 -18.20 -17.65
C THR A 380 -1.72 -17.75 -17.63
N SER A 381 -2.67 -18.67 -17.74
CA SER A 381 -4.09 -18.38 -18.03
C SER A 381 -4.98 -18.25 -16.79
N GLY A 382 -4.40 -17.98 -15.61
CA GLY A 382 -5.17 -17.96 -14.35
C GLY A 382 -5.80 -19.31 -14.00
N LEU A 383 -5.26 -20.41 -14.53
CA LEU A 383 -5.71 -21.76 -14.16
C LEU A 383 -4.83 -22.24 -13.01
N HIS A 384 -5.44 -22.80 -11.98
CA HIS A 384 -4.80 -23.39 -10.82
C HIS A 384 -5.30 -24.81 -10.70
N ALA A 385 -4.44 -25.74 -10.30
CA ALA A 385 -4.87 -27.07 -9.94
C ALA A 385 -4.10 -27.54 -8.72
N GLY A 386 -4.73 -28.41 -7.96
CA GLY A 386 -4.11 -28.96 -6.79
C GLY A 386 -4.76 -30.23 -6.30
N VAL A 387 -4.25 -30.70 -5.18
CA VAL A 387 -4.75 -31.86 -4.45
C VAL A 387 -4.79 -31.50 -2.97
N ASP A 388 -5.97 -31.70 -2.39
CA ASP A 388 -6.19 -31.74 -0.95
C ASP A 388 -6.21 -33.20 -0.51
N THR A 389 -5.48 -33.50 0.54
CA THR A 389 -5.49 -34.80 1.20
C THR A 389 -5.70 -34.59 2.68
N TRP A 390 -6.44 -35.51 3.29
CA TRP A 390 -6.69 -35.48 4.72
C TRP A 390 -6.65 -36.90 5.27
N TYR A 391 -6.14 -37.02 6.48
CA TYR A 391 -6.15 -38.23 7.28
C TYR A 391 -6.64 -37.87 8.69
N TYR A 392 -7.61 -38.61 9.19
CA TYR A 392 -8.14 -38.45 10.54
C TYR A 392 -7.91 -39.73 11.32
N ASP A 393 -7.35 -39.59 12.52
CA ASP A 393 -7.22 -40.64 13.53
C ASP A 393 -7.98 -40.17 14.77
N VAL A 394 -9.04 -40.86 15.14
CA VAL A 394 -9.93 -40.49 16.25
C VAL A 394 -9.91 -41.59 17.29
N ASP A 395 -9.71 -41.23 18.56
CA ASP A 395 -9.80 -42.12 19.73
C ASP A 395 -10.88 -41.60 20.69
N LEU A 396 -11.97 -42.35 20.86
CA LEU A 396 -13.12 -41.95 21.67
C LEU A 396 -13.01 -42.55 23.08
N THR A 397 -13.05 -41.71 24.12
CA THR A 397 -12.66 -42.11 25.49
C THR A 397 -13.81 -42.52 26.42
N ARG A 398 -15.09 -42.46 26.00
CA ARG A 398 -16.27 -42.71 26.88
C ARG A 398 -16.97 -44.07 26.67
N GLU A 399 -17.45 -44.69 27.76
CA GLU A 399 -18.31 -45.90 27.76
C GLU A 399 -19.70 -45.72 27.10
N ARG A 400 -20.08 -44.50 26.72
CA ARG A 400 -21.36 -44.17 26.06
C ARG A 400 -21.27 -43.96 24.55
N SER A 401 -20.08 -44.02 23.95
CA SER A 401 -19.90 -43.78 22.52
C SER A 401 -20.07 -45.06 21.69
N ILE A 402 -20.08 -44.87 20.37
CA ILE A 402 -20.04 -45.93 19.35
C ILE A 402 -18.97 -46.97 19.71
N ARG A 403 -19.29 -48.28 19.61
CA ARG A 403 -18.40 -49.40 19.95
C ARG A 403 -17.07 -49.40 19.19
N GLN A 404 -17.00 -48.65 18.10
CA GLN A 404 -15.78 -48.41 17.37
C GLN A 404 -14.98 -47.34 18.12
N GLY A 405 -14.12 -47.78 19.05
CA GLY A 405 -13.32 -46.88 19.90
C GLY A 405 -12.27 -46.08 19.13
N SER A 406 -11.99 -46.44 17.87
CA SER A 406 -11.16 -45.65 16.97
C SER A 406 -11.56 -45.79 15.51
N GLY A 407 -11.31 -44.75 14.73
CA GLY A 407 -11.54 -44.69 13.30
C GLY A 407 -10.40 -43.98 12.58
N ASP A 408 -9.85 -44.64 11.56
CA ASP A 408 -8.92 -44.05 10.60
C ASP A 408 -9.70 -43.68 9.33
N PHE A 409 -9.53 -42.45 8.83
CA PHE A 409 -10.14 -42.03 7.57
C PHE A 409 -9.13 -41.29 6.70
N LEU A 410 -8.93 -41.79 5.48
CA LEU A 410 -8.13 -41.13 4.45
C LEU A 410 -9.03 -40.66 3.30
N GLY A 411 -8.78 -39.45 2.82
CA GLY A 411 -9.37 -38.97 1.57
C GLY A 411 -8.46 -38.03 0.80
N ALA A 412 -8.79 -37.89 -0.47
CA ALA A 412 -8.09 -36.99 -1.38
C ALA A 412 -9.06 -36.40 -2.40
N VAL A 413 -8.96 -35.10 -2.64
CA VAL A 413 -9.70 -34.36 -3.68
C VAL A 413 -8.71 -33.58 -4.53
N ALA A 414 -8.73 -33.83 -5.83
CA ALA A 414 -8.09 -32.94 -6.78
C ALA A 414 -9.04 -31.79 -7.12
N PHE A 415 -8.49 -30.59 -7.29
CA PHE A 415 -9.25 -29.42 -7.72
C PHE A 415 -8.61 -28.76 -8.94
N VAL A 416 -9.45 -28.10 -9.74
CA VAL A 416 -9.04 -27.20 -10.81
C VAL A 416 -9.85 -25.93 -10.68
N ARG A 417 -9.18 -24.80 -10.51
CA ARG A 417 -9.74 -23.45 -10.44
C ARG A 417 -9.33 -22.65 -11.67
N GLN A 418 -10.26 -21.94 -12.27
CA GLN A 418 -10.00 -21.02 -13.37
C GLN A 418 -10.50 -19.63 -12.99
N TYR A 419 -9.60 -18.65 -12.96
CA TYR A 419 -9.98 -17.26 -12.90
C TYR A 419 -10.59 -16.81 -14.24
N LEU A 420 -11.77 -16.23 -14.17
CA LEU A 420 -12.61 -15.84 -15.31
C LEU A 420 -12.29 -14.42 -15.79
N ASP A 421 -11.76 -13.57 -14.92
CA ASP A 421 -11.41 -12.18 -15.17
C ASP A 421 -10.30 -11.67 -14.23
N ASP A 422 -9.83 -10.44 -14.46
CA ASP A 422 -8.85 -9.76 -13.59
C ASP A 422 -9.43 -9.36 -12.23
N ASN A 423 -10.76 -9.42 -12.07
CA ASN A 423 -11.44 -9.15 -10.81
C ASN A 423 -11.43 -10.36 -9.86
N LEU A 424 -10.67 -11.40 -10.20
CA LEU A 424 -10.54 -12.65 -9.47
C LEU A 424 -11.87 -13.40 -9.29
N SER A 425 -12.81 -13.21 -10.21
CA SER A 425 -13.93 -14.15 -10.34
C SER A 425 -13.35 -15.51 -10.73
N TYR A 426 -13.81 -16.60 -10.13
CA TYR A 426 -13.30 -17.94 -10.40
C TYR A 426 -14.41 -18.98 -10.51
N LEU A 427 -14.10 -20.04 -11.25
CA LEU A 427 -14.84 -21.29 -11.27
C LEU A 427 -13.90 -22.40 -10.83
N GLU A 428 -14.29 -23.16 -9.83
CA GLU A 428 -13.54 -24.31 -9.33
C GLU A 428 -14.37 -25.59 -9.45
N ALA A 429 -13.72 -26.65 -9.89
CA ALA A 429 -14.26 -28.01 -9.89
C ALA A 429 -13.37 -28.91 -9.03
N ARG A 430 -14.00 -29.75 -8.21
CA ARG A 430 -13.37 -30.65 -7.25
C ARG A 430 -13.83 -32.08 -7.52
N ALA A 431 -12.90 -33.04 -7.50
CA ALA A 431 -13.20 -34.45 -7.65
C ALA A 431 -12.21 -35.33 -6.89
N GLY A 432 -12.73 -36.31 -6.16
CA GLY A 432 -11.93 -37.15 -5.30
C GLY A 432 -12.71 -38.31 -4.70
N GLY A 433 -12.22 -38.78 -3.57
CA GLY A 433 -12.89 -39.78 -2.74
C GLY A 433 -12.06 -40.11 -1.51
N GLY A 434 -12.65 -40.89 -0.62
CA GLY A 434 -11.99 -41.40 0.58
C GLY A 434 -12.52 -42.77 0.97
N ASP A 435 -12.23 -43.17 2.20
CA ASP A 435 -12.56 -44.51 2.71
C ASP A 435 -14.08 -44.77 2.84
N HIS A 436 -14.95 -43.75 2.66
CA HIS A 436 -16.41 -43.92 2.51
C HIS A 436 -16.83 -44.63 1.22
N GLY A 437 -15.90 -44.87 0.29
CA GLY A 437 -16.20 -45.63 -0.94
C GLY A 437 -17.13 -44.91 -1.92
N LYS A 438 -17.39 -43.62 -1.71
CA LYS A 438 -18.13 -42.75 -2.64
C LYS A 438 -17.18 -41.74 -3.29
N ALA A 439 -17.53 -41.26 -4.48
CA ALA A 439 -16.82 -40.15 -5.09
C ALA A 439 -17.23 -38.84 -4.42
N THR A 440 -16.26 -38.02 -4.04
CA THR A 440 -16.47 -36.64 -3.59
C THR A 440 -16.40 -35.73 -4.81
N LEU A 441 -17.41 -34.88 -4.99
CA LEU A 441 -17.48 -33.93 -6.10
C LEU A 441 -17.83 -32.55 -5.56
N GLY A 442 -17.24 -31.51 -6.14
CA GLY A 442 -17.57 -30.14 -5.77
C GLY A 442 -17.53 -29.20 -6.97
N VAL A 443 -18.33 -28.14 -6.92
CA VAL A 443 -18.22 -27.00 -7.82
C VAL A 443 -18.42 -25.72 -7.04
N THR A 444 -17.55 -24.75 -7.27
CA THR A 444 -17.64 -23.43 -6.65
C THR A 444 -17.53 -22.37 -7.72
N ILE A 445 -18.43 -21.40 -7.71
CA ILE A 445 -18.27 -20.16 -8.45
C ILE A 445 -18.18 -19.02 -7.46
N GLY A 446 -17.19 -18.16 -7.62
CA GLY A 446 -17.02 -17.07 -6.68
C GLY A 446 -16.20 -15.94 -7.24
N ARG A 447 -15.89 -15.02 -6.35
CA ARG A 447 -14.94 -13.94 -6.51
C ARG A 447 -14.17 -13.85 -5.21
N GLU A 448 -12.86 -14.03 -5.30
CA GLU A 448 -12.02 -13.84 -4.12
C GLU A 448 -12.13 -12.37 -3.67
N GLN A 449 -12.14 -12.16 -2.35
CA GLN A 449 -11.82 -10.87 -1.76
C GLN A 449 -10.36 -10.88 -1.36
N PRO A 450 -9.43 -10.68 -2.30
CA PRO A 450 -8.02 -10.62 -1.96
C PRO A 450 -7.69 -9.40 -1.08
N TYR A 451 -8.54 -8.36 -1.06
CA TYR A 451 -8.26 -7.09 -0.42
C TYR A 451 -9.55 -6.47 0.14
N GLU A 452 -9.38 -5.71 1.23
CA GLU A 452 -10.40 -4.80 1.74
C GLU A 452 -10.90 -3.89 0.60
N GLY A 453 -12.22 -3.71 0.46
CA GLY A 453 -12.81 -2.87 -0.59
C GLY A 453 -13.49 -3.57 -1.76
N VAL A 454 -13.16 -4.83 -2.00
CA VAL A 454 -13.75 -5.63 -3.07
C VAL A 454 -14.85 -6.53 -2.51
N LEU A 455 -16.02 -6.55 -3.15
CA LEU A 455 -17.07 -7.52 -2.81
C LEU A 455 -16.61 -8.94 -3.16
N GLY A 456 -16.35 -9.75 -2.14
CA GLY A 456 -16.14 -11.19 -2.26
C GLY A 456 -17.46 -11.95 -2.20
N TYR A 457 -17.55 -13.03 -2.95
CA TYR A 457 -18.66 -13.98 -2.81
C TYR A 457 -18.25 -15.37 -3.27
N ASP A 458 -18.92 -16.40 -2.78
CA ASP A 458 -18.85 -17.73 -3.38
C ASP A 458 -20.20 -18.44 -3.29
N LEU A 459 -20.45 -19.32 -4.23
CA LEU A 459 -21.55 -20.27 -4.24
C LEU A 459 -20.95 -21.63 -4.53
N SER A 460 -21.12 -22.55 -3.58
CA SER A 460 -20.50 -23.86 -3.56
C SER A 460 -21.56 -24.96 -3.48
N LEU A 461 -21.33 -26.04 -4.22
CA LEU A 461 -22.05 -27.30 -4.11
C LEU A 461 -21.02 -28.39 -3.91
N ASP A 462 -21.13 -29.12 -2.81
CA ASP A 462 -20.28 -30.23 -2.41
C ASP A 462 -21.12 -31.49 -2.23
N ILE A 463 -20.65 -32.61 -2.77
CA ILE A 463 -21.35 -33.91 -2.80
C ILE A 463 -20.43 -34.96 -2.20
N ASN A 464 -20.92 -35.66 -1.17
CA ASN A 464 -20.18 -36.61 -0.36
C ASN A 464 -18.84 -36.04 0.15
N ALA A 465 -18.85 -34.79 0.61
CA ALA A 465 -17.72 -34.22 1.34
C ALA A 465 -17.67 -34.82 2.76
N PRO A 466 -16.52 -34.94 3.43
CA PRO A 466 -16.47 -35.38 4.82
C PRO A 466 -17.28 -34.46 5.73
N ALA A 467 -18.11 -35.02 6.61
CA ALA A 467 -18.79 -34.29 7.68
C ALA A 467 -17.87 -34.22 8.91
N ILE A 468 -17.48 -33.02 9.31
CA ILE A 468 -16.42 -32.78 10.32
C ILE A 468 -16.93 -32.08 11.58
N ASP A 469 -18.25 -32.08 11.80
CA ASP A 469 -18.89 -31.34 12.90
C ASP A 469 -18.56 -31.91 14.29
N SER A 470 -18.27 -33.21 14.37
CA SER A 470 -17.90 -33.89 15.61
C SER A 470 -16.95 -35.06 15.38
N LEU A 471 -16.14 -35.39 16.39
CA LEU A 471 -15.26 -36.58 16.37
C LEU A 471 -16.03 -37.88 16.11
N GLN A 472 -17.27 -37.98 16.60
CA GLN A 472 -18.12 -39.15 16.37
C GLN A 472 -18.53 -39.31 14.91
N LEU A 473 -18.90 -38.22 14.23
CA LEU A 473 -19.23 -38.27 12.80
C LEU A 473 -18.02 -38.68 11.97
N ILE A 474 -16.84 -38.16 12.31
CA ILE A 474 -15.60 -38.53 11.65
C ILE A 474 -15.31 -40.02 11.85
N ALA A 475 -15.43 -40.54 13.08
CA ALA A 475 -15.24 -41.95 13.38
C ALA A 475 -16.26 -42.86 12.65
N LEU A 476 -17.47 -42.36 12.40
CA LEU A 476 -18.51 -43.04 11.62
C LEU A 476 -18.37 -42.87 10.10
N ASN A 477 -17.31 -42.21 9.63
CA ASN A 477 -17.09 -41.92 8.22
C ASN A 477 -18.27 -41.13 7.62
N GLY A 478 -18.72 -40.14 8.38
CA GLY A 478 -19.80 -39.23 8.03
C GLY A 478 -19.46 -38.43 6.78
N ILE A 479 -20.44 -38.28 5.90
CA ILE A 479 -20.36 -37.48 4.69
C ILE A 479 -21.55 -36.54 4.61
N GLU A 480 -21.37 -35.40 3.95
CA GLU A 480 -22.43 -34.44 3.68
C GLU A 480 -22.54 -34.09 2.19
N ASN A 481 -23.76 -33.75 1.78
CA ASN A 481 -24.00 -32.99 0.56
C ASN A 481 -24.39 -31.58 1.00
N ARG A 482 -23.66 -30.57 0.54
CA ARG A 482 -23.82 -29.19 1.01
C ARG A 482 -23.96 -28.24 -0.16
N VAL A 483 -24.91 -27.32 -0.05
CA VAL A 483 -24.98 -26.10 -0.86
C VAL A 483 -24.74 -24.93 0.07
N SER A 484 -23.78 -24.07 -0.23
CA SER A 484 -23.49 -22.88 0.56
C SER A 484 -23.27 -21.68 -0.33
N GLY A 485 -23.56 -20.49 0.19
CA GLY A 485 -23.16 -19.25 -0.43
C GLY A 485 -22.71 -18.25 0.62
N ASN A 486 -21.59 -17.59 0.36
CA ASN A 486 -21.01 -16.57 1.24
C ASN A 486 -20.86 -15.26 0.47
N LEU A 487 -20.93 -14.16 1.22
CA LEU A 487 -20.77 -12.79 0.76
C LEU A 487 -19.91 -12.07 1.79
N VAL A 488 -18.83 -11.46 1.32
CA VAL A 488 -17.96 -10.59 2.12
C VAL A 488 -18.01 -9.22 1.47
N ALA A 489 -18.52 -8.24 2.19
CA ALA A 489 -18.83 -6.92 1.69
C ALA A 489 -18.12 -5.86 2.55
N PRO A 490 -17.06 -5.22 2.03
CA PRO A 490 -16.46 -4.08 2.68
C PRO A 490 -17.39 -2.87 2.58
N LEU A 491 -17.49 -2.14 3.68
CA LEU A 491 -18.31 -0.95 3.83
C LEU A 491 -17.43 0.26 4.20
N PRO A 492 -17.86 1.49 3.87
CA PRO A 492 -17.16 2.70 4.28
C PRO A 492 -16.91 2.75 5.79
N GLY A 493 -15.76 3.29 6.18
CA GLY A 493 -15.38 3.41 7.60
C GLY A 493 -14.73 2.18 8.20
N ARG A 494 -14.08 1.36 7.35
CA ARG A 494 -13.38 0.12 7.72
C ARG A 494 -14.32 -0.89 8.38
N PHE A 495 -15.54 -0.94 7.88
CA PHE A 495 -16.50 -1.97 8.27
C PHE A 495 -16.38 -3.10 7.26
N GLU A 496 -16.47 -4.33 7.73
CA GLU A 496 -16.62 -5.50 6.90
C GLU A 496 -17.90 -6.22 7.30
N VAL A 497 -18.71 -6.60 6.34
CA VAL A 497 -19.89 -7.44 6.57
C VAL A 497 -19.66 -8.77 5.88
N THR A 498 -19.66 -9.84 6.67
CA THR A 498 -19.61 -11.20 6.17
C THR A 498 -20.94 -11.87 6.44
N THR A 499 -21.54 -12.49 5.44
CA THR A 499 -22.76 -13.26 5.63
C THR A 499 -22.76 -14.47 4.71
N GLY A 500 -23.34 -15.56 5.19
CA GLY A 500 -23.53 -16.72 4.35
C GLY A 500 -24.71 -17.55 4.82
N ALA A 501 -25.11 -18.48 3.97
CA ALA A 501 -26.15 -19.44 4.24
C ALA A 501 -25.79 -20.78 3.62
N TRP A 502 -26.22 -21.86 4.25
CA TRP A 502 -26.01 -23.21 3.76
C TRP A 502 -27.23 -24.10 4.01
N GLY A 503 -27.32 -25.14 3.20
CA GLY A 503 -28.20 -26.29 3.40
C GLY A 503 -27.40 -27.57 3.18
N ARG A 504 -27.65 -28.59 3.99
CA ARG A 504 -26.91 -29.84 3.95
C ARG A 504 -27.76 -31.07 4.24
N THR A 505 -27.30 -32.22 3.76
CA THR A 505 -27.82 -33.55 4.11
C THR A 505 -26.65 -34.38 4.63
N VAL A 506 -26.78 -35.06 5.77
CA VAL A 506 -25.67 -35.81 6.38
C VAL A 506 -25.98 -37.32 6.38
N GLU A 507 -24.99 -38.13 6.01
CA GLU A 507 -25.09 -39.58 5.96
C GLU A 507 -23.88 -40.21 6.67
N ALA A 508 -24.06 -41.32 7.38
CA ALA A 508 -22.97 -42.11 7.96
C ALA A 508 -23.18 -43.60 7.69
N ASP A 509 -22.16 -44.28 7.16
CA ASP A 509 -22.20 -45.70 6.77
C ASP A 509 -23.47 -46.11 6.00
N GLY A 510 -23.96 -45.27 5.08
CA GLY A 510 -25.19 -45.58 4.33
C GLY A 510 -26.50 -45.25 5.05
N ALA A 511 -26.48 -44.69 6.27
CA ALA A 511 -27.67 -44.24 6.99
C ALA A 511 -27.81 -42.72 6.85
N ASP A 512 -28.99 -42.29 6.42
CA ASP A 512 -29.38 -40.88 6.39
C ASP A 512 -29.57 -40.37 7.82
N LEU A 513 -28.71 -39.44 8.26
CA LEU A 513 -28.75 -38.85 9.59
C LEU A 513 -29.72 -37.67 9.66
N GLY A 514 -30.09 -37.08 8.53
CA GLY A 514 -31.03 -35.95 8.43
C GLY A 514 -30.51 -34.79 7.57
N ASP A 515 -31.31 -33.73 7.58
CA ASP A 515 -31.07 -32.51 6.80
C ASP A 515 -30.88 -31.32 7.74
N GLY A 516 -30.02 -30.39 7.36
CA GLY A 516 -29.75 -29.17 8.11
C GLY A 516 -29.68 -27.93 7.22
N TRP A 517 -29.84 -26.78 7.85
CA TRP A 517 -29.59 -25.50 7.22
C TRP A 517 -29.13 -24.49 8.25
N GLY A 518 -28.35 -23.51 7.79
CA GLY A 518 -27.87 -22.45 8.67
C GLY A 518 -27.56 -21.18 7.91
N ALA A 519 -27.31 -20.14 8.68
CA ALA A 519 -26.84 -18.85 8.20
C ALA A 519 -25.93 -18.21 9.24
N TYR A 520 -24.97 -17.43 8.78
CA TYR A 520 -24.13 -16.63 9.64
C TYR A 520 -24.07 -15.19 9.15
N PHE A 521 -23.85 -14.28 10.09
CA PHE A 521 -23.73 -12.85 9.88
C PHE A 521 -22.66 -12.30 10.82
N GLN A 522 -21.70 -11.57 10.27
CA GLN A 522 -20.67 -10.87 11.00
C GLN A 522 -20.59 -9.44 10.48
N VAL A 523 -20.46 -8.49 11.40
CA VAL A 523 -20.09 -7.11 11.09
C VAL A 523 -18.88 -6.73 11.93
N GLY A 524 -17.73 -6.62 11.26
CA GLY A 524 -16.44 -6.23 11.81
C GLY A 524 -16.17 -4.75 11.62
N ARG A 525 -15.38 -4.17 12.53
CA ARG A 525 -14.75 -2.86 12.33
C ARG A 525 -13.31 -2.88 12.81
N THR A 526 -12.40 -2.46 11.95
CA THR A 526 -11.02 -2.12 12.34
C THR A 526 -11.03 -0.83 13.17
N VAL A 527 -10.88 -0.96 14.49
CA VAL A 527 -10.92 0.18 15.43
C VAL A 527 -9.56 0.83 15.65
N TRP A 528 -8.46 0.10 15.40
CA TRP A 528 -7.11 0.61 15.50
C TRP A 528 -6.18 -0.11 14.52
N GLN A 529 -5.21 0.62 13.97
CA GLN A 529 -4.26 0.06 13.00
C GLN A 529 -2.92 0.81 13.02
N ASN A 530 -1.81 0.18 13.41
CA ASN A 530 -0.46 0.72 13.35
C ASN A 530 0.25 0.28 12.07
N VAL A 531 0.61 1.22 11.16
CA VAL A 531 1.31 0.87 9.89
C VAL A 531 2.68 0.28 10.16
N LYS A 532 3.44 0.92 11.06
CA LYS A 532 4.87 0.64 11.22
C LYS A 532 5.10 -0.76 11.78
N GLU A 533 4.15 -1.26 12.55
CA GLU A 533 4.17 -2.60 13.17
C GLU A 533 3.16 -3.54 12.50
N THR A 534 2.54 -3.08 11.39
CA THR A 534 1.40 -3.69 10.69
C THR A 534 0.43 -4.36 11.66
N ALA A 535 0.10 -3.64 12.74
CA ALA A 535 -0.73 -4.14 13.81
C ALA A 535 -2.15 -3.65 13.60
N GLU A 536 -3.13 -4.50 13.89
CA GLU A 536 -4.53 -4.24 13.67
C GLU A 536 -5.35 -4.75 14.85
N LEU A 537 -6.38 -4.00 15.22
CA LEU A 537 -7.38 -4.39 16.20
C LEU A 537 -8.75 -4.26 15.56
N GLU A 538 -9.41 -5.39 15.41
CA GLU A 538 -10.77 -5.51 14.92
C GLU A 538 -11.72 -5.83 16.08
N VAL A 539 -12.89 -5.22 16.05
CA VAL A 539 -14.03 -5.60 16.89
C VAL A 539 -15.19 -5.97 15.99
N ALA A 540 -15.68 -7.20 16.13
CA ALA A 540 -16.77 -7.73 15.33
C ALA A 540 -17.94 -8.17 16.20
N TYR A 541 -19.14 -7.99 15.67
CA TYR A 541 -20.32 -8.71 16.15
C TYR A 541 -20.56 -9.89 15.22
N ARG A 542 -20.79 -11.07 15.78
CA ARG A 542 -21.08 -12.30 15.04
C ARG A 542 -22.38 -12.91 15.55
N ALA A 543 -23.19 -13.40 14.63
CA ALA A 543 -24.39 -14.15 14.86
C ALA A 543 -24.40 -15.35 13.92
N GLU A 544 -24.74 -16.52 14.43
CA GLU A 544 -24.86 -17.74 13.65
C GLU A 544 -26.12 -18.46 14.08
N TYR A 545 -26.80 -19.07 13.12
CA TYR A 545 -27.97 -19.89 13.36
C TYR A 545 -27.83 -21.15 12.53
N GLU A 546 -27.91 -22.29 13.17
CA GLU A 546 -28.01 -23.58 12.52
C GLU A 546 -29.18 -24.37 13.10
N ARG A 547 -29.81 -25.16 12.23
CA ARG A 547 -30.81 -26.14 12.61
C ARG A 547 -30.57 -27.43 11.85
N PHE A 548 -30.59 -28.53 12.59
CA PHE A 548 -30.52 -29.88 12.05
C PHE A 548 -31.78 -30.67 12.43
N ASP A 549 -32.51 -31.13 11.41
CA ASP A 549 -33.70 -31.97 11.58
C ASP A 549 -33.29 -33.45 11.42
N ALA A 550 -32.88 -34.07 12.53
CA ALA A 550 -32.37 -35.44 12.53
C ALA A 550 -33.42 -36.47 12.05
N ALA A 551 -32.98 -37.40 11.20
CA ALA A 551 -33.80 -38.48 10.68
C ALA A 551 -34.07 -39.56 11.74
N ARG A 552 -35.25 -40.19 11.63
CA ARG A 552 -35.58 -41.36 12.46
C ARG A 552 -34.87 -42.59 11.93
N LEU A 553 -33.74 -42.91 12.55
CA LEU A 553 -33.01 -44.14 12.28
C LEU A 553 -33.79 -45.36 12.77
N SER A 554 -33.81 -46.42 11.98
CA SER A 554 -34.30 -47.73 12.39
C SER A 554 -33.32 -48.38 13.37
N ASN A 555 -33.81 -49.29 14.23
CA ASN A 555 -32.94 -50.03 15.16
C ASN A 555 -31.78 -50.75 14.45
N ARG A 556 -32.00 -51.20 13.21
CA ARG A 556 -30.95 -51.85 12.41
C ARG A 556 -29.84 -50.88 12.00
N GLU A 557 -30.18 -49.63 11.70
CA GLU A 557 -29.21 -48.59 11.38
C GLU A 557 -28.44 -48.16 12.64
N VAL A 558 -29.13 -48.01 13.76
CA VAL A 558 -28.51 -47.75 15.08
C VAL A 558 -27.52 -48.86 15.46
N GLU A 559 -27.92 -50.12 15.34
CA GLU A 559 -27.04 -51.28 15.58
C GLU A 559 -25.86 -51.32 14.61
N ARG A 560 -26.08 -50.97 13.33
CA ARG A 560 -25.02 -50.92 12.31
C ARG A 560 -23.98 -49.85 12.62
N LEU A 561 -24.42 -48.67 13.06
CA LEU A 561 -23.55 -47.59 13.51
C LEU A 561 -22.81 -47.94 14.82
N GLY A 562 -23.05 -49.13 15.40
CA GLY A 562 -22.30 -49.64 16.53
C GLY A 562 -22.60 -48.91 17.84
N TYR A 563 -23.71 -48.18 17.94
CA TYR A 563 -24.04 -47.44 19.15
C TYR A 563 -24.32 -48.40 20.33
N ALA A 564 -23.61 -48.21 21.45
CA ALA A 564 -23.63 -49.17 22.57
C ALA A 564 -24.79 -48.96 23.55
N GLY A 565 -25.43 -47.78 23.56
CA GLY A 565 -26.53 -47.45 24.46
C GLY A 565 -27.88 -48.00 23.98
N GLU A 566 -28.73 -48.46 24.90
CA GLU A 566 -30.17 -48.58 24.61
C GLU A 566 -30.71 -47.16 24.41
N PRO A 567 -31.20 -46.78 23.22
CA PRO A 567 -31.75 -45.45 23.01
C PRO A 567 -32.97 -45.32 23.92
N ALA A 568 -32.83 -44.53 25.00
CA ALA A 568 -33.73 -44.57 26.15
C ALA A 568 -35.20 -44.24 25.81
N ASP A 569 -35.50 -43.73 24.61
CA ASP A 569 -36.87 -43.48 24.12
C ASP A 569 -36.95 -43.44 22.57
N GLY A 570 -36.18 -44.27 21.85
CA GLY A 570 -36.16 -44.24 20.37
C GLY A 570 -35.74 -42.88 19.80
N ARG A 571 -34.91 -42.14 20.56
CA ARG A 571 -34.36 -40.84 20.18
C ARG A 571 -33.46 -40.97 18.95
N LEU A 572 -33.47 -39.89 18.18
CA LEU A 572 -32.77 -39.69 16.92
C LEU A 572 -31.27 -39.69 17.22
N LEU A 573 -30.56 -40.77 16.90
CA LEU A 573 -29.11 -40.84 17.05
C LEU A 573 -28.39 -39.67 16.34
N GLY A 574 -28.99 -39.15 15.26
CA GLY A 574 -28.52 -37.93 14.60
C GLY A 574 -28.51 -36.70 15.49
N ALA A 575 -29.38 -36.59 16.50
CA ALA A 575 -29.40 -35.47 17.45
C ALA A 575 -28.34 -35.57 18.55
N GLU A 576 -27.67 -36.72 18.68
CA GLU A 576 -26.51 -36.89 19.57
C GLU A 576 -25.18 -36.73 18.81
N LEU A 577 -25.21 -36.85 17.48
CA LEU A 577 -24.05 -36.67 16.60
C LEU A 577 -23.92 -35.23 16.08
N LEU A 578 -25.07 -34.57 15.90
CA LEU A 578 -25.20 -33.21 15.37
C LEU A 578 -26.11 -32.40 16.28
N GLU A 579 -25.69 -31.18 16.57
CA GLU A 579 -26.47 -30.28 17.40
C GLU A 579 -27.78 -29.91 16.69
N PRO A 580 -28.96 -30.17 17.30
CA PRO A 580 -30.24 -29.92 16.63
C PRO A 580 -30.48 -28.44 16.32
N ARG A 581 -29.92 -27.55 17.16
CA ARG A 581 -30.01 -26.10 17.03
C ARG A 581 -28.79 -25.47 17.67
N TYR A 582 -28.13 -24.58 16.93
CA TYR A 582 -27.01 -23.78 17.39
C TYR A 582 -27.32 -22.32 17.08
N HIS A 583 -27.23 -21.42 18.05
CA HIS A 583 -27.66 -20.03 17.84
C HIS A 583 -26.82 -19.02 18.65
N PRO A 584 -25.49 -18.97 18.45
CA PRO A 584 -24.61 -18.07 19.18
C PRO A 584 -24.66 -16.65 18.63
N HIS A 585 -24.67 -15.68 19.54
CA HIS A 585 -24.53 -14.27 19.23
C HIS A 585 -23.51 -13.62 20.15
N GLY A 586 -22.54 -12.91 19.60
CA GLY A 586 -21.44 -12.44 20.41
C GLY A 586 -20.60 -11.32 19.84
N LEU A 587 -19.63 -10.93 20.63
CA LEU A 587 -18.57 -10.01 20.26
C LEU A 587 -17.27 -10.77 20.14
N GLN A 588 -16.52 -10.44 19.10
CA GLN A 588 -15.19 -10.96 18.84
C GLN A 588 -14.21 -9.80 18.75
N VAL A 589 -13.04 -9.97 19.34
CA VAL A 589 -11.93 -9.03 19.26
C VAL A 589 -10.74 -9.77 18.68
N THR A 590 -10.21 -9.26 17.58
CA THR A 590 -9.03 -9.82 16.93
C THR A 590 -7.92 -8.78 16.94
N TYR A 591 -6.75 -9.17 17.41
CA TYR A 591 -5.53 -8.39 17.34
C TYR A 591 -4.51 -9.15 16.50
N GLU A 592 -3.96 -8.52 15.48
CA GLU A 592 -2.88 -9.07 14.67
C GLU A 592 -1.73 -8.08 14.57
N SER A 593 -0.50 -8.57 14.40
CA SER A 593 0.68 -7.71 14.20
C SER A 593 1.83 -8.47 13.56
N ARG A 594 2.71 -7.72 12.89
CA ARG A 594 3.98 -8.21 12.41
C ARG A 594 5.11 -7.58 13.19
N LEU A 595 5.85 -8.41 13.93
CA LEU A 595 6.99 -7.94 14.72
C LEU A 595 8.19 -7.58 13.83
N ASN A 596 8.34 -8.28 12.71
CA ASN A 596 9.38 -8.04 11.70
C ASN A 596 9.00 -8.73 10.38
N GLN A 597 9.81 -8.56 9.33
CA GLN A 597 9.57 -9.13 7.98
C GLN A 597 9.34 -10.65 7.93
N SER A 598 9.67 -11.39 9.00
CA SER A 598 9.57 -12.84 9.08
C SER A 598 8.57 -13.34 10.11
N LEU A 599 7.97 -12.49 10.96
CA LEU A 599 7.15 -12.95 12.08
C LEU A 599 5.82 -12.20 12.17
N PHE A 600 4.75 -12.91 11.85
CA PHE A 600 3.36 -12.49 12.03
C PHE A 600 2.74 -13.27 13.19
N TYR A 601 1.85 -12.62 13.94
CA TYR A 601 1.04 -13.28 14.95
C TYR A 601 -0.33 -12.64 15.03
N TYR A 602 -1.30 -13.43 15.49
CA TYR A 602 -2.64 -12.95 15.80
C TYR A 602 -3.15 -13.59 17.09
N VAL A 603 -4.09 -12.91 17.72
CA VAL A 603 -4.84 -13.38 18.87
C VAL A 603 -6.28 -12.94 18.66
N SER A 604 -7.23 -13.86 18.78
CA SER A 604 -8.65 -13.56 18.72
C SER A 604 -9.35 -14.11 19.95
N SER A 605 -10.30 -13.35 20.50
CA SER A 605 -11.13 -13.81 21.60
C SER A 605 -12.57 -13.38 21.37
N GLY A 606 -13.49 -14.31 21.58
CA GLY A 606 -14.92 -14.07 21.45
C GLY A 606 -15.67 -14.43 22.72
N LEU A 607 -16.78 -13.73 22.93
CA LEU A 607 -17.79 -14.02 23.95
C LEU A 607 -19.15 -14.03 23.27
N TYR A 608 -19.85 -15.15 23.35
CA TYR A 608 -21.10 -15.45 22.68
C TYR A 608 -22.14 -15.89 23.68
N PHE A 609 -23.41 -15.60 23.39
CA PHE A 609 -24.55 -16.14 24.10
C PHE A 609 -25.29 -17.06 23.14
N ASP A 610 -25.40 -18.35 23.46
CA ASP A 610 -26.19 -19.29 22.69
C ASP A 610 -27.66 -19.23 23.15
N PHE A 611 -28.54 -18.84 22.24
CA PHE A 611 -29.98 -18.76 22.50
C PHE A 611 -30.70 -20.12 22.51
N SER A 612 -30.04 -21.19 22.04
CA SER A 612 -30.57 -22.55 22.05
C SER A 612 -30.49 -23.14 23.45
N ASP A 613 -29.35 -22.93 24.12
CA ASP A 613 -29.05 -23.49 25.44
C ASP A 613 -29.19 -22.47 26.58
N GLU A 614 -29.32 -21.18 26.25
CA GLU A 614 -29.36 -20.07 27.20
C GLU A 614 -28.06 -19.92 28.01
N GLU A 615 -26.91 -20.27 27.41
CA GLU A 615 -25.58 -20.27 28.03
C GLU A 615 -24.60 -19.29 27.37
N TRP A 616 -23.47 -19.05 28.03
CA TRP A 616 -22.42 -18.15 27.56
C TRP A 616 -21.18 -18.93 27.15
N ASP A 617 -20.79 -18.75 25.91
CA ASP A 617 -19.60 -19.36 25.34
C ASP A 617 -18.50 -18.35 25.16
N TYR A 618 -17.26 -18.81 25.27
CA TYR A 618 -16.10 -18.00 24.98
C TYR A 618 -15.06 -18.82 24.26
N ASN A 619 -14.33 -18.15 23.38
CA ASN A 619 -13.19 -18.74 22.70
C ASN A 619 -11.96 -17.85 22.81
N PHE A 620 -10.81 -18.49 22.72
CA PHE A 620 -9.52 -17.86 22.62
C PHE A 620 -8.70 -18.61 21.58
N THR A 621 -8.30 -17.91 20.53
CA THR A 621 -7.43 -18.45 19.50
C THR A 621 -6.22 -17.56 19.35
N GLY A 622 -5.09 -18.15 18.97
CA GLY A 622 -3.89 -17.40 18.67
C GLY A 622 -3.00 -18.18 17.73
N GLY A 623 -2.31 -17.46 16.87
CA GLY A 623 -1.43 -18.05 15.89
C GLY A 623 -0.16 -17.25 15.69
N LEU A 624 0.84 -17.93 15.16
CA LEU A 624 2.14 -17.41 14.82
C LEU A 624 2.56 -17.99 13.47
N GLU A 625 2.90 -17.11 12.54
CA GLU A 625 3.48 -17.46 11.25
C GLU A 625 4.91 -16.93 11.18
N TYR A 626 5.88 -17.82 11.02
CA TYR A 626 7.30 -17.50 10.92
C TYR A 626 7.86 -17.88 9.55
N SER A 627 8.28 -16.91 8.74
CA SER A 627 8.98 -17.12 7.48
C SER A 627 10.42 -17.56 7.74
N LEU A 628 10.65 -18.87 7.66
CA LEU A 628 11.97 -19.50 7.73
C LEU A 628 12.86 -19.06 6.57
N THR A 629 12.26 -18.88 5.39
CA THR A 629 12.87 -18.34 4.17
C THR A 629 11.86 -17.46 3.43
N ASP A 630 12.24 -16.86 2.30
CA ASP A 630 11.30 -16.14 1.43
C ASP A 630 10.19 -17.04 0.84
N THR A 631 10.35 -18.36 0.95
CA THR A 631 9.51 -19.39 0.34
C THR A 631 8.96 -20.39 1.33
N ILE A 632 9.36 -20.40 2.60
CA ILE A 632 8.92 -21.40 3.59
C ILE A 632 8.45 -20.67 4.84
N ASN A 633 7.20 -20.92 5.22
CA ASN A 633 6.57 -20.43 6.43
C ASN A 633 6.25 -21.60 7.38
N LEU A 634 6.54 -21.42 8.66
CA LEU A 634 6.07 -22.25 9.77
C LEU A 634 4.83 -21.60 10.37
N ILE A 635 3.76 -22.36 10.53
CA ILE A 635 2.47 -21.92 11.08
C ILE A 635 2.25 -22.68 12.38
N LEU A 636 1.98 -21.97 13.47
CA LEU A 636 1.61 -22.52 14.76
C LEU A 636 0.32 -21.85 15.20
N GLU A 637 -0.74 -22.61 15.45
CA GLU A 637 -2.02 -22.08 15.90
C GLU A 637 -2.51 -22.89 17.09
N GLY A 638 -3.22 -22.23 18.00
CA GLY A 638 -3.84 -22.86 19.15
C GLY A 638 -5.18 -22.19 19.46
N GLY A 639 -6.15 -22.99 19.86
CA GLY A 639 -7.49 -22.57 20.17
C GLY A 639 -8.01 -23.24 21.43
N TYR A 640 -8.83 -22.50 22.15
CA TYR A 640 -9.66 -22.98 23.25
C TYR A 640 -11.09 -22.50 23.03
N TYR A 641 -12.05 -23.40 23.25
CA TYR A 641 -13.48 -23.13 23.18
C TYR A 641 -14.12 -23.68 24.44
N SER A 642 -14.96 -22.88 25.10
CA SER A 642 -15.65 -23.29 26.33
C SER A 642 -16.71 -24.34 26.09
N ASP A 643 -17.27 -24.36 24.88
CA ASP A 643 -18.21 -25.36 24.43
C ASP A 643 -17.73 -25.96 23.11
N GLY A 644 -17.97 -27.26 22.96
CA GLY A 644 -17.59 -28.00 21.77
C GLY A 644 -18.67 -27.92 20.71
N THR A 645 -18.32 -28.11 19.44
CA THR A 645 -19.30 -28.14 18.34
C THR A 645 -20.07 -29.47 18.26
N GLY A 646 -19.81 -30.41 19.18
CA GLY A 646 -20.43 -31.72 19.24
C GLY A 646 -21.75 -31.70 20.03
N ALA A 647 -22.71 -32.54 19.63
CA ALA A 647 -24.07 -32.57 20.19
C ALA A 647 -24.21 -33.02 21.67
N ASN A 648 -23.11 -33.26 22.39
CA ASN A 648 -23.14 -33.48 23.83
C ASN A 648 -22.69 -32.22 24.55
N ASN A 649 -23.68 -31.36 24.85
CA ASN A 649 -23.62 -30.13 25.65
C ASN A 649 -23.25 -30.37 27.14
N ASP A 650 -22.45 -31.39 27.43
CA ASP A 650 -21.93 -31.66 28.78
C ASP A 650 -20.59 -30.91 28.94
N ASP A 651 -20.62 -29.58 29.13
CA ASP A 651 -19.50 -28.71 29.54
C ASP A 651 -18.14 -29.11 28.92
N SER A 652 -18.11 -29.40 27.61
CA SER A 652 -16.94 -30.02 27.01
C SER A 652 -16.00 -28.94 26.47
N GLU A 653 -14.98 -28.62 27.25
CA GLU A 653 -13.90 -27.75 26.81
C GLU A 653 -13.18 -28.36 25.60
N VAL A 654 -13.01 -27.58 24.53
CA VAL A 654 -12.33 -28.01 23.32
C VAL A 654 -11.00 -27.31 23.17
N PHE A 655 -9.95 -28.10 22.94
CA PHE A 655 -8.61 -27.62 22.64
C PHE A 655 -8.21 -28.00 21.22
N VAL A 656 -7.77 -27.00 20.46
CA VAL A 656 -7.27 -27.18 19.09
C VAL A 656 -5.82 -26.73 19.05
N GLY A 657 -4.95 -27.51 18.42
CA GLY A 657 -3.56 -27.11 18.17
C GLY A 657 -3.13 -27.51 16.77
N THR A 658 -2.64 -26.56 15.99
CA THR A 658 -2.19 -26.79 14.61
C THR A 658 -0.71 -26.45 14.45
N VAL A 659 0.03 -27.34 13.81
CA VAL A 659 1.40 -27.11 13.36
C VAL A 659 1.45 -27.35 11.86
N GLY A 660 1.83 -26.32 11.10
CA GLY A 660 1.87 -26.36 9.64
C GLY A 660 3.19 -25.87 9.05
N LEU A 661 3.52 -26.38 7.88
CA LEU A 661 4.58 -25.86 7.01
C LEU A 661 3.98 -25.52 5.67
N ARG A 662 4.20 -24.29 5.20
CA ARG A 662 3.77 -23.81 3.88
C ARG A 662 4.99 -23.46 3.05
N THR A 663 5.11 -24.03 1.86
CA THR A 663 6.19 -23.78 0.91
C THR A 663 5.65 -23.19 -0.39
N TYR A 664 6.26 -22.12 -0.87
CA TYR A 664 5.99 -21.46 -2.14
C TYR A 664 7.12 -21.77 -3.14
N TYR A 665 6.77 -22.12 -4.38
CA TYR A 665 7.76 -22.50 -5.42
C TYR A 665 7.98 -21.43 -6.49
#